data_AF-A0AAJ5WR47-F1
#
_entry.id   AF-A0AAJ5WR47-F1
#
_cell.length_a   1.000
_cell.length_b   1.000
_cell.length_c   1.000
_cell.angle_alpha   90.00
_cell.angle_beta   90.00
_cell.angle_gamma   90.00
#
_symmetry.space_group_name_H-M   'P 1'
#
loop_
_entity.id
_entity.type
_entity.pdbx_description
1 polymer ?
#
loop_
_entity_poly.entity_id
_entity_poly.type
_entity_poly.pdbx_seq_one_letter_code
_entity_poly.pdbx_strand_id
1 'polypeptide(L)'
;MNRLLSWISFLLLAMACGQQPTGRNSFQMGRNKQLEKEGYTAVSQKSQYNKSFGYGWLNNPPPIVAMPVNNKLPLLLHSGATQDQPMQFRVDLPNGDYWMSLLAGAKDSVPTSISLQINEESLGDSLFFPWYRLPYRHIRRLVPVRDGKAVIQVSGKGFPLLHAVSFSPVKGWPKLPVSTGLETDTTTLLEWVQDMEVTASLSPDNASLWDKINSVQQYLQACRYYEMGGWLSASKATRLSLIYRLYITADILESIIVDTTHPLLDKSRYLLARTYYWLDKEMGVPAHRQRAQDLFAQLTPKYPDQPILRMYQGEKIIHPADIPNTVPHAPLWAQYQREAMGRMLELIHWWVQEKQLPNGELGGKYGDDVEMLRWWMPAILGAGDSLAALGYTKLADGVWNSGLLERGFAKDVDDVEHSAELFSDTHPAALLINYGDPRWVERCLISMQNFRDTWTAITASGHRHFKSAYLSASRVRAEAPYGVDVPLNARAARAGIWASWYNRDSSLLRLLEEWGRSWVQDAARTDNQKPAGILPAAVSFHKETLGGYGTHWYDPQLPYDYYSFSSIGHISELQYQLLALYAHTQDPFYLQPLDTVAAYLRRHTMSDQQAPAGSTEWVRQLLAGPGSSANGKLFSLAKQLTGSTQYDALIAQHGQPYNKFRLHGNRQELMAGLEQVLESLRYNWPLLTSEVKFTDRVYVPGSQLLTGMYTGHFGNGYEYPGLTATWQHTGKDMAILVQDGNTRSASISFFNFGAARTVQLQSWQLSPGLYSIQTGYDTNDDGQIDQPIAETRQTLAERVNRIPLHIPEGKTVVVNIRQLQQGAELPVSAPDLALSSLTLYKGGLFSGSYKVQCQLHNIGNIAATGIRIQLWIDGKMVEEQQPALLHAPRNLQPSQQAIQFKYSIAGEEKIQVKVSCVEKEITSFNNELKK
;
A
#
# COMPACT_ATOMS: atom_id res chain seq x y z
N MET A 1 27.59 7.63 -9.73
CA MET A 1 28.92 8.22 -9.43
C MET A 1 29.65 7.30 -8.45
N ASN A 2 30.47 6.40 -8.98
CA ASN A 2 30.97 5.19 -8.29
C ASN A 2 32.51 5.14 -8.23
N ARG A 3 33.18 6.29 -8.07
CA ARG A 3 34.65 6.36 -7.98
C ARG A 3 35.11 7.51 -7.09
N LEU A 4 34.96 7.37 -5.77
CA LEU A 4 35.67 8.21 -4.77
C LEU A 4 35.63 7.61 -3.35
N LEU A 5 35.56 6.27 -3.25
CA LEU A 5 35.38 5.54 -1.98
C LEU A 5 36.52 4.55 -1.66
N SER A 6 37.70 4.69 -2.28
CA SER A 6 38.78 3.70 -2.10
C SER A 6 40.20 4.25 -1.85
N TRP A 7 40.40 5.55 -1.59
CA TRP A 7 41.76 6.12 -1.52
C TRP A 7 42.06 7.13 -0.39
N ILE A 8 41.32 7.12 0.72
CA ILE A 8 41.72 7.87 1.94
C ILE A 8 41.50 7.03 3.21
N SER A 9 42.03 5.80 3.21
CA SER A 9 41.99 4.92 4.39
C SER A 9 43.29 4.14 4.61
N PHE A 10 44.39 4.52 3.94
CA PHE A 10 45.60 3.68 3.89
C PHE A 10 46.94 4.38 4.20
N LEU A 11 46.95 5.62 4.69
CA LEU A 11 48.18 6.32 5.08
C LEU A 11 47.96 7.14 6.36
N LEU A 12 47.93 6.45 7.50
CA LEU A 12 48.28 6.96 8.85
C LEU A 12 48.30 5.78 9.84
N LEU A 13 48.95 4.68 9.42
CA LEU A 13 49.11 3.45 10.20
C LEU A 13 50.59 3.13 10.29
N ALA A 14 51.34 3.98 10.99
CA ALA A 14 52.68 3.66 11.46
C ALA A 14 53.03 4.55 12.67
N MET A 15 53.38 3.87 13.77
CA MET A 15 53.96 4.40 15.01
C MET A 15 53.01 4.93 16.09
N ALA A 16 52.41 4.01 16.84
CA ALA A 16 52.36 4.06 18.30
C ALA A 16 52.14 2.63 18.84
N CYS A 17 53.23 1.88 19.00
CA CYS A 17 53.20 0.66 19.81
C CYS A 17 53.14 1.05 21.29
N GLY A 18 52.17 0.48 22.00
CA GLY A 18 52.25 0.30 23.45
C GLY A 18 51.66 1.41 24.32
N GLN A 19 50.35 1.65 24.24
CA GLN A 19 49.50 2.02 25.39
C GLN A 19 48.03 1.95 24.96
N GLN A 20 47.19 1.23 25.72
CA GLN A 20 45.74 1.35 25.58
C GLN A 20 45.34 2.79 25.93
N PRO A 21 44.39 3.43 25.22
CA PRO A 21 43.93 4.76 25.61
C PRO A 21 43.23 4.65 26.97
N THR A 22 43.91 5.04 28.03
CA THR A 22 43.46 4.96 29.43
C THR A 22 42.44 6.05 29.80
N GLY A 23 41.88 6.80 28.84
CA GLY A 23 41.09 8.00 29.10
C GLY A 23 39.59 7.96 28.78
N ARG A 24 39.08 6.94 28.07
CA ARG A 24 37.65 6.85 27.72
C ARG A 24 36.96 5.87 28.66
N ASN A 25 36.16 6.38 29.59
CA ASN A 25 35.33 5.57 30.50
C ASN A 25 34.16 4.92 29.74
N SER A 26 34.47 4.16 28.69
CA SER A 26 33.55 3.54 27.74
C SER A 26 33.79 2.04 27.74
N PHE A 27 32.74 1.26 27.97
CA PHE A 27 32.79 -0.17 28.23
C PHE A 27 31.82 -0.89 27.31
N GLN A 28 32.30 -1.91 26.60
CA GLN A 28 31.49 -2.80 25.77
C GLN A 28 31.36 -4.16 26.46
N MET A 29 30.16 -4.72 26.51
CA MET A 29 29.93 -6.04 27.09
C MET A 29 30.20 -7.10 26.02
N GLY A 30 31.35 -7.75 26.13
CA GLY A 30 31.94 -8.60 25.11
C GLY A 30 33.20 -7.99 24.50
N ARG A 31 33.63 -8.53 23.36
CA ARG A 31 34.88 -8.11 22.72
C ARG A 31 34.70 -7.90 21.22
N ASN A 32 34.96 -6.68 20.77
CA ASN A 32 35.07 -6.35 19.36
C ASN A 32 36.33 -5.50 19.11
N LYS A 33 37.22 -5.98 18.23
CA LYS A 33 38.50 -5.32 17.92
C LYS A 33 38.34 -3.91 17.34
N GLN A 34 37.25 -3.65 16.63
CA GLN A 34 36.98 -2.33 16.06
C GLN A 34 36.58 -1.34 17.15
N LEU A 35 35.68 -1.74 18.05
CA LEU A 35 35.30 -0.93 19.21
C LEU A 35 36.49 -0.68 20.16
N GLU A 36 37.38 -1.65 20.32
CA GLU A 36 38.64 -1.46 21.08
C GLU A 36 39.52 -0.36 20.45
N LYS A 37 39.60 -0.29 19.11
CA LYS A 37 40.31 0.80 18.40
C LYS A 37 39.62 2.15 18.57
N GLU A 38 38.30 2.14 18.71
CA GLU A 38 37.47 3.34 18.98
C GLU A 38 37.50 3.75 20.46
N GLY A 39 38.26 3.03 21.30
CA GLY A 39 38.50 3.36 22.71
C GLY A 39 37.51 2.73 23.69
N TYR A 40 36.75 1.71 23.29
CA TYR A 40 35.93 0.92 24.21
C TYR A 40 36.73 -0.18 24.90
N THR A 41 36.64 -0.23 26.22
CA THR A 41 37.20 -1.29 27.04
C THR A 41 36.29 -2.52 27.00
N ALA A 42 36.84 -3.69 26.65
CA ALA A 42 36.10 -4.95 26.61
C ALA A 42 35.84 -5.49 28.03
N VAL A 43 34.57 -5.74 28.35
CA VAL A 43 34.12 -6.34 29.61
C VAL A 43 33.70 -7.78 29.32
N SER A 44 34.25 -8.72 30.08
CA SER A 44 34.02 -10.15 29.91
C SER A 44 33.46 -10.79 31.17
N GLN A 45 33.13 -12.09 31.10
CA GLN A 45 32.76 -12.89 32.27
C GLN A 45 33.91 -13.06 33.30
N LYS A 46 35.11 -12.54 33.01
CA LYS A 46 36.24 -12.50 33.97
C LYS A 46 36.45 -11.11 34.59
N SER A 47 35.67 -10.11 34.18
CA SER A 47 35.84 -8.71 34.60
C SER A 47 35.17 -8.42 35.95
N GLN A 48 35.51 -9.19 37.00
CA GLN A 48 35.10 -8.85 38.37
C GLN A 48 35.73 -7.52 38.78
N TYR A 49 35.01 -6.71 39.55
CA TYR A 49 35.50 -5.40 39.99
C TYR A 49 36.86 -5.52 40.67
N ASN A 50 37.81 -4.71 40.21
CA ASN A 50 39.15 -4.61 40.76
C ASN A 50 39.56 -3.14 40.86
N LYS A 51 39.93 -2.70 42.06
CA LYS A 51 40.32 -1.32 42.35
C LYS A 51 41.52 -0.83 41.52
N SER A 52 42.42 -1.73 41.10
CA SER A 52 43.56 -1.39 40.24
C SER A 52 43.16 -1.11 38.79
N PHE A 53 42.06 -1.71 38.32
CA PHE A 53 41.52 -1.43 36.98
C PHE A 53 40.47 -0.32 36.99
N GLY A 54 39.86 -0.05 38.15
CA GLY A 54 38.86 1.00 38.31
C GLY A 54 37.50 0.67 37.70
N TYR A 55 37.22 -0.59 37.33
CA TYR A 55 35.90 -1.01 36.86
C TYR A 55 35.67 -2.51 37.05
N GLY A 56 34.41 -2.96 36.89
CA GLY A 56 34.04 -4.37 36.79
C GLY A 56 32.73 -4.72 37.49
N TRP A 57 32.36 -6.00 37.45
CA TRP A 57 31.14 -6.54 38.07
C TRP A 57 31.30 -6.64 39.60
N LEU A 58 30.35 -6.08 40.36
CA LEU A 58 30.32 -6.17 41.83
C LEU A 58 29.80 -7.53 42.30
N ASN A 59 28.94 -8.15 41.51
CA ASN A 59 28.42 -9.49 41.75
C ASN A 59 29.00 -10.50 40.73
N ASN A 60 28.54 -11.76 40.80
CA ASN A 60 29.00 -12.81 39.90
C ASN A 60 28.91 -12.33 38.44
N PRO A 61 30.04 -12.31 37.69
CA PRO A 61 30.05 -11.80 36.33
C PRO A 61 29.03 -12.53 35.44
N PRO A 62 28.12 -11.82 34.78
CA PRO A 62 27.12 -12.41 33.90
C PRO A 62 27.78 -13.04 32.66
N PRO A 63 27.18 -14.11 32.11
CA PRO A 63 27.51 -14.58 30.78
C PRO A 63 27.41 -13.48 29.72
N ILE A 64 28.36 -13.47 28.79
CA ILE A 64 28.28 -12.64 27.59
C ILE A 64 27.65 -13.47 26.48
N VAL A 65 26.53 -13.00 25.95
CA VAL A 65 25.85 -13.62 24.82
C VAL A 65 26.14 -12.84 23.55
N ALA A 66 26.49 -13.57 22.49
CA ALA A 66 26.47 -13.01 21.14
C ALA A 66 25.01 -12.82 20.72
N MET A 67 24.70 -11.66 20.19
CA MET A 67 23.41 -11.33 19.62
C MET A 67 23.55 -11.46 18.11
N PRO A 68 23.11 -12.58 17.48
CA PRO A 68 23.05 -12.70 16.03
C PRO A 68 21.90 -11.86 15.47
N VAL A 69 21.73 -10.63 15.95
CA VAL A 69 20.74 -9.70 15.43
C VAL A 69 21.49 -8.88 14.38
N ASN A 70 21.25 -9.21 13.11
CA ASN A 70 21.64 -8.44 11.93
C ASN A 70 22.98 -7.69 12.06
N ASN A 71 24.05 -8.18 11.43
CA ASN A 71 25.39 -7.55 11.38
C ASN A 71 25.44 -6.08 10.89
N LYS A 72 24.30 -5.47 10.57
CA LYS A 72 24.10 -4.06 10.23
C LYS A 72 23.56 -3.18 11.38
N LEU A 73 23.23 -3.76 12.54
CA LEU A 73 23.06 -2.98 13.77
C LEU A 73 24.41 -2.40 14.23
N PRO A 74 24.42 -1.29 14.99
CA PRO A 74 25.64 -0.76 15.61
C PRO A 74 26.44 -1.87 16.32
N LEU A 75 27.77 -1.86 16.18
CA LEU A 75 28.65 -2.90 16.72
C LEU A 75 28.45 -3.14 18.22
N LEU A 76 28.05 -2.12 18.97
CA LEU A 76 27.77 -2.21 20.41
C LEU A 76 26.60 -3.14 20.74
N LEU A 77 25.71 -3.43 19.79
CA LEU A 77 24.56 -4.33 20.00
C LEU A 77 24.86 -5.79 19.64
N HIS A 78 26.06 -6.11 19.14
CA HIS A 78 26.41 -7.47 18.69
C HIS A 78 26.66 -8.45 19.86
N SER A 79 26.86 -7.93 21.06
CA SER A 79 26.99 -8.73 22.27
C SER A 79 26.42 -7.99 23.48
N GLY A 80 26.08 -8.74 24.52
CA GLY A 80 25.63 -8.16 25.79
C GLY A 80 25.81 -9.12 26.96
N ALA A 81 25.90 -8.55 28.15
CA ALA A 81 25.87 -9.27 29.42
C ALA A 81 24.41 -9.55 29.82
N THR A 82 24.08 -10.79 30.18
CA THR A 82 22.72 -11.16 30.58
C THR A 82 22.69 -12.26 31.63
N GLN A 83 21.78 -12.12 32.60
CA GLN A 83 21.42 -13.14 33.58
C GLN A 83 20.08 -12.77 34.25
N ASP A 84 19.45 -13.74 34.94
CA ASP A 84 18.17 -13.53 35.64
C ASP A 84 18.30 -12.79 36.98
N GLN A 85 19.52 -12.70 37.53
CA GLN A 85 19.81 -11.95 38.75
C GLN A 85 20.18 -10.49 38.41
N PRO A 86 19.98 -9.52 39.31
CA PRO A 86 20.45 -8.16 39.10
C PRO A 86 21.93 -8.16 38.69
N MET A 87 22.31 -7.38 37.67
CA MET A 87 23.69 -7.19 37.24
C MET A 87 24.18 -5.85 37.77
N GLN A 88 25.31 -5.83 38.50
CA GLN A 88 25.87 -4.59 39.05
C GLN A 88 27.26 -4.33 38.46
N PHE A 89 27.38 -3.29 37.65
CA PHE A 89 28.64 -2.88 37.04
C PHE A 89 29.13 -1.57 37.65
N ARG A 90 30.35 -1.57 38.20
CA ARG A 90 30.97 -0.40 38.81
C ARG A 90 32.04 0.19 37.90
N VAL A 91 32.14 1.51 37.91
CA VAL A 91 33.22 2.31 37.34
C VAL A 91 33.68 3.33 38.38
N ASP A 92 34.98 3.40 38.65
CA ASP A 92 35.60 4.45 39.45
C ASP A 92 35.81 5.68 38.56
N LEU A 93 35.28 6.83 38.99
CA LEU A 93 35.26 8.07 38.22
C LEU A 93 35.63 9.25 39.14
N PRO A 94 36.46 10.21 38.72
CA PRO A 94 36.67 11.43 39.49
C PRO A 94 35.35 12.16 39.77
N ASN A 95 35.26 12.84 40.91
CA ASN A 95 34.09 13.64 41.23
C ASN A 95 33.86 14.74 40.18
N GLY A 96 32.60 14.88 39.75
CA GLY A 96 32.21 15.79 38.68
C GLY A 96 30.88 15.36 38.07
N ASP A 97 30.43 16.11 37.08
CA ASP A 97 29.20 15.80 36.35
C ASP A 97 29.54 15.11 35.03
N TYR A 98 28.84 14.02 34.75
CA TYR A 98 29.06 13.19 33.57
C TYR A 98 27.78 12.98 32.79
N TRP A 99 27.89 13.01 31.46
CA TRP A 99 26.92 12.35 30.60
C TRP A 99 27.18 10.85 30.61
N MET A 100 26.24 10.09 31.16
CA MET A 100 26.22 8.64 31.04
C MET A 100 25.42 8.27 29.80
N SER A 101 25.97 7.41 28.95
CA SER A 101 25.24 6.73 27.88
C SER A 101 25.20 5.23 28.15
N LEU A 102 24.02 4.64 28.11
CA LEU A 102 23.74 3.25 28.47
C LEU A 102 22.94 2.59 27.34
N LEU A 103 23.43 1.47 26.82
CA LEU A 103 22.70 0.61 25.90
C LEU A 103 22.23 -0.63 26.65
N ALA A 104 20.92 -0.75 26.86
CA ALA A 104 20.29 -1.86 27.55
C ALA A 104 19.12 -2.40 26.73
N GLY A 105 18.77 -3.66 26.93
CA GLY A 105 17.78 -4.34 26.09
C GLY A 105 17.36 -5.69 26.63
N ALA A 106 16.65 -6.47 25.82
CA ALA A 106 16.28 -7.84 26.12
C ALA A 106 16.84 -8.77 25.04
N LYS A 107 17.13 -10.02 25.42
CA LYS A 107 17.71 -11.02 24.52
C LYS A 107 16.81 -11.33 23.32
N ASP A 108 15.50 -11.24 23.50
CA ASP A 108 14.49 -11.48 22.49
C ASP A 108 13.38 -10.43 22.59
N SER A 109 12.42 -10.51 21.67
CA SER A 109 11.25 -9.63 21.63
C SER A 109 10.14 -10.07 22.60
N VAL A 110 10.46 -10.87 23.64
CA VAL A 110 9.49 -11.23 24.68
C VAL A 110 9.24 -10.00 25.54
N PRO A 111 7.97 -9.67 25.84
CA PRO A 111 7.61 -8.60 26.78
C PRO A 111 8.38 -8.73 28.10
N THR A 112 9.45 -7.95 28.21
CA THR A 112 10.41 -7.97 29.31
C THR A 112 10.37 -6.60 29.95
N SER A 113 10.20 -6.56 31.27
CA SER A 113 10.27 -5.34 32.07
C SER A 113 11.66 -5.24 32.68
N ILE A 114 12.41 -4.19 32.31
CA ILE A 114 13.78 -3.97 32.79
C ILE A 114 13.83 -2.70 33.63
N SER A 115 14.28 -2.84 34.88
CA SER A 115 14.60 -1.72 35.76
C SER A 115 16.09 -1.39 35.66
N LEU A 116 16.38 -0.08 35.61
CA LEU A 116 17.73 0.45 35.49
C LEU A 116 17.96 1.46 36.60
N GLN A 117 19.09 1.33 37.29
CA GLN A 117 19.48 2.24 38.36
C GLN A 117 20.93 2.69 38.20
N ILE A 118 21.23 3.89 38.70
CA ILE A 118 22.59 4.41 38.87
C ILE A 118 22.76 4.86 40.32
N ASN A 119 23.77 4.35 41.02
CA ASN A 119 24.02 4.68 42.43
C ASN A 119 22.74 4.58 43.32
N GLU A 120 21.96 3.52 43.13
CA GLU A 120 20.68 3.24 43.81
C GLU A 120 19.50 4.16 43.41
N GLU A 121 19.74 5.18 42.58
CA GLU A 121 18.68 6.01 42.01
C GLU A 121 18.09 5.38 40.75
N SER A 122 16.77 5.38 40.64
CA SER A 122 16.08 4.88 39.44
C SER A 122 16.32 5.80 38.23
N LEU A 123 16.64 5.21 37.08
CA LEU A 123 16.82 5.93 35.82
C LEU A 123 15.49 6.20 35.07
N GLY A 124 14.35 5.80 35.67
CA GLY A 124 13.02 6.03 35.13
C GLY A 124 12.11 4.82 35.31
N ASP A 125 11.05 4.77 34.51
CA ASP A 125 10.15 3.61 34.45
C ASP A 125 10.85 2.39 33.86
N SER A 126 10.24 1.23 34.05
CA SER A 126 10.78 -0.01 33.47
C SER A 126 10.70 0.03 31.94
N LEU A 127 11.76 -0.43 31.28
CA LEU A 127 11.78 -0.55 29.82
C LEU A 127 10.84 -1.67 29.37
N PHE A 128 10.08 -1.40 28.32
CA PHE A 128 9.21 -2.36 27.66
C PHE A 128 9.53 -2.43 26.16
N PHE A 129 9.57 -3.66 25.64
CA PHE A 129 9.92 -3.95 24.25
C PHE A 129 8.79 -4.69 23.55
N PRO A 130 7.91 -3.96 22.83
CA PRO A 130 6.89 -4.59 22.01
C PRO A 130 7.52 -5.29 20.80
N TRP A 131 6.83 -6.29 20.26
CA TRP A 131 7.29 -7.11 19.12
C TRP A 131 7.66 -6.31 17.86
N TYR A 132 7.02 -5.15 17.65
CA TYR A 132 7.25 -4.27 16.50
C TYR A 132 8.50 -3.36 16.64
N ARG A 133 9.28 -3.51 17.71
CA ARG A 133 10.50 -2.72 17.93
C ARG A 133 11.69 -3.62 18.21
N LEU A 134 12.88 -3.16 17.85
CA LEU A 134 14.12 -3.80 18.28
C LEU A 134 14.21 -3.78 19.82
N PRO A 135 14.63 -4.88 20.47
CA PRO A 135 14.57 -5.03 21.92
C PRO A 135 15.74 -4.32 22.63
N TYR A 136 16.00 -3.05 22.30
CA TYR A 136 17.01 -2.23 22.97
C TYR A 136 16.58 -0.76 23.11
N ARG A 137 17.19 -0.06 24.07
CA ARG A 137 17.12 1.39 24.25
C ARG A 137 18.50 1.98 24.41
N HIS A 138 18.65 3.19 23.89
CA HIS A 138 19.76 4.07 24.24
C HIS A 138 19.28 5.06 25.30
N ILE A 139 19.94 5.08 26.45
CA ILE A 139 19.58 5.93 27.58
C ILE A 139 20.75 6.87 27.84
N ARG A 140 20.47 8.17 27.81
CA ARG A 140 21.43 9.21 28.16
C ARG A 140 20.94 9.98 29.37
N ARG A 141 21.81 10.17 30.36
CA ARG A 141 21.47 10.83 31.64
C ARG A 141 22.64 11.65 32.16
N LEU A 142 22.34 12.81 32.74
CA LEU A 142 23.29 13.56 33.55
C LEU A 142 23.45 12.85 34.90
N VAL A 143 24.67 12.46 35.24
CA VAL A 143 24.99 11.73 36.47
C VAL A 143 26.02 12.53 37.27
N PRO A 144 25.65 13.07 38.44
CA PRO A 144 26.60 13.68 39.36
C PRO A 144 27.38 12.57 40.10
N VAL A 145 28.69 12.50 39.89
CA VAL A 145 29.59 11.62 40.64
C VAL A 145 30.15 12.41 41.82
N ARG A 146 29.92 11.91 43.05
CA ARG A 146 30.33 12.56 44.31
C ARG A 146 31.18 11.68 45.23
N ASP A 147 31.08 10.35 45.07
CA ASP A 147 31.81 9.38 45.89
C ASP A 147 32.90 8.64 45.11
N GLY A 148 33.41 9.26 44.04
CA GLY A 148 34.47 8.70 43.21
C GLY A 148 34.06 7.46 42.39
N LYS A 149 32.76 7.15 42.29
CA LYS A 149 32.25 5.93 41.65
C LYS A 149 30.86 6.12 41.03
N ALA A 150 30.57 5.27 40.05
CA ALA A 150 29.26 5.07 39.45
C ALA A 150 28.96 3.56 39.43
N VAL A 151 27.79 3.16 39.93
CA VAL A 151 27.33 1.77 39.94
C VAL A 151 26.04 1.66 39.15
N ILE A 152 26.10 1.01 37.98
CA ILE A 152 24.92 0.69 37.17
C ILE A 152 24.34 -0.63 37.65
N GLN A 153 23.04 -0.64 37.91
CA GLN A 153 22.30 -1.87 38.14
C GLN A 153 21.26 -2.09 37.03
N VAL A 154 21.25 -3.30 36.49
CA VAL A 154 20.25 -3.78 35.53
C VAL A 154 19.54 -4.99 36.13
N SER A 155 18.21 -4.94 36.25
CA SER A 155 17.41 -6.04 36.75
C SER A 155 16.11 -6.17 35.95
N GLY A 156 15.53 -7.36 35.87
CA GLY A 156 14.31 -7.59 35.11
C GLY A 156 13.96 -9.07 34.95
N LYS A 157 12.73 -9.36 34.54
CA LYS A 157 12.30 -10.71 34.16
C LYS A 157 12.53 -10.92 32.66
N GLY A 158 13.10 -12.04 32.24
CA GLY A 158 13.26 -12.36 30.81
C GLY A 158 14.63 -12.02 30.21
N PHE A 159 15.73 -12.34 30.90
CA PHE A 159 17.11 -12.12 30.43
C PHE A 159 17.40 -10.67 29.97
N PRO A 160 17.42 -9.70 30.91
CA PRO A 160 17.84 -8.34 30.59
C PRO A 160 19.28 -8.34 30.06
N LEU A 161 19.56 -7.43 29.12
CA LEU A 161 20.86 -7.22 28.49
C LEU A 161 21.43 -5.86 28.87
N LEU A 162 22.72 -5.87 29.19
CA LEU A 162 23.58 -4.70 29.15
C LEU A 162 24.54 -4.84 27.97
N HIS A 163 24.49 -3.92 27.01
CA HIS A 163 25.33 -3.94 25.81
C HIS A 163 26.60 -3.09 25.99
N ALA A 164 26.42 -1.85 26.46
CA ALA A 164 27.53 -0.93 26.66
C ALA A 164 27.16 0.16 27.66
N VAL A 165 28.18 0.73 28.29
CA VAL A 165 28.06 1.93 29.14
C VAL A 165 29.24 2.85 28.93
N SER A 166 29.00 4.16 28.87
CA SER A 166 30.07 5.16 28.80
C SER A 166 29.80 6.39 29.65
N PHE A 167 30.86 7.00 30.17
CA PHE A 167 30.81 8.24 30.96
C PHE A 167 31.72 9.31 30.36
N SER A 168 31.14 10.47 30.08
CA SER A 168 31.83 11.60 29.45
C SER A 168 31.70 12.84 30.34
N PRO A 169 32.80 13.49 30.76
CA PRO A 169 32.71 14.71 31.56
C PRO A 169 31.92 15.80 30.84
N VAL A 170 31.03 16.47 31.56
CA VAL A 170 30.26 17.60 31.03
C VAL A 170 31.20 18.78 30.80
N LYS A 171 31.37 19.18 29.54
CA LYS A 171 32.10 20.39 29.12
C LYS A 171 31.33 21.11 28.03
N GLY A 172 31.55 22.41 27.88
CA GLY A 172 30.91 23.24 26.85
C GLY A 172 31.12 22.74 25.41
N TRP A 173 30.16 23.03 24.55
CA TRP A 173 30.19 22.63 23.14
C TRP A 173 31.21 23.46 22.34
N PRO A 174 32.01 22.83 21.46
CA PRO A 174 32.70 23.56 20.40
C PRO A 174 31.67 24.26 19.50
N LYS A 175 32.09 25.27 18.74
CA LYS A 175 31.20 25.95 17.80
C LYS A 175 30.78 24.98 16.69
N LEU A 176 29.48 24.80 16.50
CA LEU A 176 28.91 24.06 15.38
C LEU A 176 28.37 25.02 14.29
N PRO A 177 28.47 24.67 13.00
CA PRO A 177 27.89 25.42 11.90
C PRO A 177 26.38 25.13 11.77
N VAL A 178 25.58 25.66 12.69
CA VAL A 178 24.13 25.41 12.76
C VAL A 178 23.36 26.57 12.11
N SER A 179 22.49 26.28 11.15
CA SER A 179 21.57 27.26 10.57
C SER A 179 20.46 27.65 11.54
N THR A 180 19.91 28.85 11.39
CA THR A 180 18.87 29.41 12.29
C THR A 180 17.51 28.70 12.21
N GLY A 181 17.19 28.04 11.09
CA GLY A 181 15.92 27.33 10.89
C GLY A 181 15.86 25.94 11.55
N LEU A 182 14.73 25.24 11.39
CA LEU A 182 14.54 23.88 11.90
C LEU A 182 15.15 22.80 10.99
N GLU A 183 15.34 23.10 9.71
CA GLU A 183 15.96 22.19 8.73
C GLU A 183 17.48 22.12 8.87
N THR A 184 18.05 20.96 8.60
CA THR A 184 19.48 20.70 8.83
C THR A 184 20.25 20.58 7.52
N ASP A 185 21.31 21.38 7.39
CA ASP A 185 22.37 21.12 6.43
C ASP A 185 23.28 19.98 6.93
N THR A 186 22.98 18.77 6.48
CA THR A 186 23.73 17.57 6.86
C THR A 186 25.13 17.52 6.25
N THR A 187 25.38 18.25 5.16
CA THR A 187 26.70 18.29 4.49
C THR A 187 27.69 19.06 5.35
N THR A 188 27.32 20.28 5.74
CA THR A 188 28.17 21.15 6.57
C THR A 188 28.44 20.54 7.96
N LEU A 189 27.47 19.82 8.54
CA LEU A 189 27.67 19.08 9.79
C LEU A 189 28.62 17.89 9.63
N LEU A 190 28.61 17.21 8.48
CA LEU A 190 29.52 16.10 8.21
C LEU A 190 30.97 16.58 8.07
N GLU A 191 31.19 17.72 7.40
CA GLU A 191 32.51 18.37 7.33
C GLU A 191 33.03 18.73 8.73
N TRP A 192 32.17 19.31 9.57
CA TRP A 192 32.51 19.59 10.96
C TRP A 192 32.92 18.34 11.75
N VAL A 193 32.22 17.22 11.55
CA VAL A 193 32.58 15.94 12.19
C VAL A 193 33.99 15.51 11.77
N GLN A 194 34.31 15.57 10.48
CA GLN A 194 35.61 15.18 9.95
C GLN A 194 36.75 16.03 10.55
N ASP A 195 36.58 17.34 10.62
CA ASP A 195 37.55 18.26 11.22
C ASP A 195 37.77 17.99 12.72
N MET A 196 36.68 17.70 13.44
CA MET A 196 36.75 17.40 14.87
C MET A 196 37.34 16.02 15.14
N GLU A 197 37.11 15.03 14.29
CA GLU A 197 37.77 13.72 14.39
C GLU A 197 39.30 13.84 14.24
N VAL A 198 39.77 14.66 13.29
CA VAL A 198 41.19 14.98 13.15
C VAL A 198 41.71 15.64 14.43
N THR A 199 41.00 16.65 14.93
CA THR A 199 41.38 17.35 16.17
C THR A 199 41.42 16.40 17.38
N ALA A 200 40.44 15.50 17.49
CA ALA A 200 40.30 14.57 18.60
C ALA A 200 41.30 13.40 18.52
N SER A 201 41.82 13.08 17.32
CA SER A 201 42.92 12.13 17.13
C SER A 201 44.25 12.64 17.70
N LEU A 202 44.44 13.96 17.74
CA LEU A 202 45.61 14.62 18.35
C LEU A 202 45.52 14.71 19.88
N SER A 203 44.37 14.35 20.47
CA SER A 203 44.14 14.34 21.92
C SER A 203 43.19 13.20 22.30
N PRO A 204 43.63 11.93 22.14
CA PRO A 204 42.75 10.76 22.19
C PRO A 204 42.06 10.53 23.55
N ASP A 205 42.63 11.08 24.63
CA ASP A 205 42.09 11.04 26.00
C ASP A 205 40.99 12.07 26.27
N ASN A 206 40.68 12.96 25.31
CA ASN A 206 39.59 13.93 25.46
C ASN A 206 38.21 13.29 25.24
N ALA A 207 37.76 12.49 26.21
CA ALA A 207 36.49 11.77 26.17
C ALA A 207 35.28 12.69 25.90
N SER A 208 35.32 13.94 26.39
CA SER A 208 34.25 14.92 26.19
C SER A 208 34.14 15.41 24.73
N LEU A 209 35.26 15.52 24.00
CA LEU A 209 35.23 15.89 22.58
C LEU A 209 34.69 14.72 21.73
N TRP A 210 35.14 13.50 21.99
CA TRP A 210 34.66 12.30 21.30
C TRP A 210 33.17 12.03 21.52
N ASP A 211 32.66 12.28 22.72
CA ASP A 211 31.23 12.21 23.02
C ASP A 211 30.38 13.17 22.18
N LYS A 212 30.87 14.41 21.99
CA LYS A 212 30.19 15.43 21.17
C LYS A 212 30.23 15.08 19.69
N ILE A 213 31.37 14.60 19.18
CA ILE A 213 31.50 14.08 17.81
C ILE A 213 30.48 12.96 17.60
N ASN A 214 30.45 11.98 18.51
CA ASN A 214 29.51 10.86 18.43
C ASN A 214 28.05 11.33 18.49
N SER A 215 27.71 12.31 19.33
CA SER A 215 26.34 12.89 19.38
C SER A 215 25.92 13.51 18.04
N VAL A 216 26.82 14.24 17.37
CA VAL A 216 26.54 14.81 16.04
C VAL A 216 26.47 13.72 14.96
N GLN A 217 27.33 12.70 15.02
CA GLN A 217 27.24 11.54 14.12
C GLN A 217 25.93 10.77 14.30
N GLN A 218 25.48 10.59 15.54
CA GLN A 218 24.19 10.00 15.85
C GLN A 218 23.05 10.84 15.27
N TYR A 219 23.08 12.16 15.44
CA TYR A 219 22.11 13.06 14.80
C TYR A 219 22.09 12.89 13.26
N LEU A 220 23.25 12.91 12.61
CA LEU A 220 23.37 12.68 11.16
C LEU A 220 22.82 11.31 10.73
N GLN A 221 23.06 10.27 11.55
CA GLN A 221 22.51 8.94 11.32
C GLN A 221 20.98 8.90 11.47
N ALA A 222 20.42 9.66 12.41
CA ALA A 222 18.97 9.82 12.58
C ALA A 222 18.33 10.52 11.36
N CYS A 223 18.95 11.61 10.87
CA CYS A 223 18.55 12.27 9.63
C CYS A 223 18.59 11.29 8.45
N ARG A 224 19.70 10.56 8.29
CA ARG A 224 19.86 9.58 7.22
C ARG A 224 18.78 8.50 7.26
N TYR A 225 18.51 7.90 8.41
CA TYR A 225 17.49 6.86 8.54
C TYR A 225 16.07 7.37 8.30
N TYR A 226 15.78 8.60 8.69
CA TYR A 226 14.50 9.26 8.41
C TYR A 226 14.32 9.58 6.92
N GLU A 227 15.38 10.01 6.23
CA GLU A 227 15.34 10.34 4.79
C GLU A 227 15.44 9.12 3.87
N MET A 228 16.00 8.00 4.35
CA MET A 228 16.10 6.77 3.58
C MET A 228 14.76 6.15 3.17
N GLY A 229 13.63 6.60 3.73
CA GLY A 229 12.29 6.15 3.35
C GLY A 229 12.10 4.62 3.39
N GLY A 230 11.06 4.14 2.72
CA GLY A 230 10.67 2.74 2.61
C GLY A 230 11.24 1.99 1.40
N TRP A 231 12.19 2.57 0.67
CA TRP A 231 12.76 1.96 -0.54
C TRP A 231 13.32 0.55 -0.31
N LEU A 232 13.10 -0.35 -1.27
CA LEU A 232 13.65 -1.70 -1.26
C LEU A 232 15.19 -1.68 -1.20
N SER A 233 15.81 -0.70 -1.85
CA SER A 233 17.27 -0.48 -1.79
C SER A 233 17.73 -0.12 -0.37
N ALA A 234 16.98 0.72 0.35
CA ALA A 234 17.26 1.09 1.74
C ALA A 234 17.10 -0.12 2.69
N SER A 235 16.05 -0.90 2.48
CA SER A 235 15.81 -2.14 3.23
C SER A 235 16.90 -3.19 2.95
N LYS A 236 17.36 -3.35 1.71
CA LYS A 236 18.51 -4.21 1.39
C LYS A 236 19.82 -3.68 2.01
N ALA A 237 20.05 -2.37 1.91
CA ALA A 237 21.26 -1.71 2.40
C ALA A 237 21.39 -1.79 3.93
N THR A 238 20.28 -1.70 4.67
CA THR A 238 20.26 -1.72 6.15
C THR A 238 19.80 -3.04 6.76
N ARG A 239 19.13 -3.90 6.00
CA ARG A 239 18.39 -5.08 6.49
C ARG A 239 17.37 -4.74 7.59
N LEU A 240 16.85 -3.52 7.56
CA LEU A 240 15.83 -3.03 8.48
C LEU A 240 14.62 -2.60 7.66
N SER A 241 13.41 -2.68 8.24
CA SER A 241 12.24 -2.01 7.70
C SER A 241 12.31 -0.50 7.94
N LEU A 242 11.44 0.28 7.28
CA LEU A 242 11.27 1.70 7.58
C LEU A 242 10.90 1.92 9.05
N ILE A 243 9.95 1.14 9.57
CA ILE A 243 9.49 1.20 10.97
C ILE A 243 10.68 1.04 11.93
N TYR A 244 11.54 0.04 11.73
CA TYR A 244 12.71 -0.15 12.58
C TYR A 244 13.70 1.02 12.48
N ARG A 245 13.94 1.54 11.27
CA ARG A 245 14.78 2.75 11.10
C ARG A 245 14.23 3.95 11.86
N LEU A 246 12.91 4.18 11.82
CA LEU A 246 12.27 5.28 12.54
C LEU A 246 12.33 5.10 14.06
N TYR A 247 12.19 3.89 14.58
CA TYR A 247 12.39 3.64 16.01
C TYR A 247 13.84 3.88 16.45
N ILE A 248 14.82 3.54 15.61
CA ILE A 248 16.23 3.85 15.87
C ILE A 248 16.45 5.37 15.85
N THR A 249 15.89 6.07 14.86
CA THR A 249 15.88 7.54 14.80
C THR A 249 15.30 8.14 16.07
N ALA A 250 14.16 7.64 16.55
CA ALA A 250 13.54 8.11 17.78
C ALA A 250 14.44 7.88 19.01
N ASP A 251 15.03 6.69 19.17
CA ASP A 251 15.95 6.38 20.29
C ASP A 251 17.17 7.30 20.31
N ILE A 252 17.77 7.54 19.14
CA ILE A 252 18.90 8.45 19.01
C ILE A 252 18.51 9.86 19.45
N LEU A 253 17.42 10.39 18.90
CA LEU A 253 17.03 11.78 19.15
C LEU A 253 16.54 12.00 20.57
N GLU A 254 15.83 11.04 21.18
CA GLU A 254 15.47 11.08 22.60
C GLU A 254 16.72 11.23 23.46
N SER A 255 17.80 10.50 23.14
CA SER A 255 19.06 10.61 23.88
C SER A 255 19.71 12.00 23.73
N ILE A 256 19.61 12.63 22.55
CA ILE A 256 20.20 13.95 22.27
C ILE A 256 19.46 15.06 23.01
N ILE A 257 18.12 15.05 23.01
CA ILE A 257 17.33 16.17 23.56
C ILE A 257 17.35 16.26 25.10
N VAL A 258 17.94 15.26 25.78
CA VAL A 258 18.22 15.32 27.22
C VAL A 258 19.24 16.42 27.54
N ASP A 259 20.20 16.68 26.65
CA ASP A 259 21.14 17.79 26.80
C ASP A 259 20.49 19.09 26.31
N THR A 260 19.95 19.88 27.24
CA THR A 260 19.34 21.18 26.93
C THR A 260 20.33 22.23 26.43
N THR A 261 21.64 21.95 26.50
CA THR A 261 22.71 22.81 25.95
C THR A 261 23.18 22.35 24.57
N HIS A 262 22.61 21.25 24.03
CA HIS A 262 23.02 20.70 22.74
C HIS A 262 22.75 21.70 21.59
N PRO A 263 23.74 22.04 20.74
CA PRO A 263 23.56 23.02 19.66
C PRO A 263 22.50 22.64 18.61
N LEU A 264 22.18 21.35 18.50
CA LEU A 264 21.12 20.82 17.63
C LEU A 264 19.81 20.52 18.36
N LEU A 265 19.58 21.04 19.57
CA LEU A 265 18.41 20.71 20.40
C LEU A 265 17.08 20.89 19.66
N ASP A 266 16.82 22.08 19.12
CA ASP A 266 15.54 22.38 18.48
C ASP A 266 15.35 21.59 17.17
N LYS A 267 16.42 21.41 16.38
CA LYS A 267 16.42 20.55 15.18
C LYS A 267 16.17 19.07 15.52
N SER A 268 16.68 18.60 16.67
CA SER A 268 16.48 17.22 17.15
C SER A 268 15.07 17.01 17.65
N ARG A 269 14.51 17.96 18.40
CA ARG A 269 13.10 17.95 18.82
C ARG A 269 12.16 17.92 17.62
N TYR A 270 12.47 18.72 16.59
CA TYR A 270 11.66 18.79 15.38
C TYR A 270 11.66 17.47 14.61
N LEU A 271 12.83 16.90 14.34
CA LEU A 271 12.95 15.59 13.67
C LEU A 271 12.30 14.47 14.48
N LEU A 272 12.45 14.50 15.82
CA LEU A 272 11.84 13.52 16.71
C LEU A 272 10.31 13.63 16.71
N ALA A 273 9.77 14.85 16.74
CA ALA A 273 8.34 15.08 16.68
C ALA A 273 7.74 14.55 15.36
N ARG A 274 8.40 14.81 14.22
CA ARG A 274 8.01 14.25 12.91
C ARG A 274 8.10 12.72 12.91
N THR A 275 9.15 12.16 13.50
CA THR A 275 9.33 10.70 13.61
C THR A 275 8.18 10.05 14.38
N TYR A 276 7.84 10.58 15.56
CA TYR A 276 6.72 10.06 16.35
C TYR A 276 5.36 10.30 15.70
N TYR A 277 5.18 11.44 15.01
CA TYR A 277 3.97 11.68 14.23
C TYR A 277 3.74 10.57 13.21
N TRP A 278 4.75 10.25 12.40
CA TRP A 278 4.60 9.21 11.38
C TRP A 278 4.50 7.80 11.97
N LEU A 279 5.18 7.52 13.08
CA LEU A 279 4.98 6.27 13.83
C LEU A 279 3.57 6.14 14.41
N ASP A 280 2.94 7.23 14.88
CA ASP A 280 1.52 7.23 15.28
C ASP A 280 0.61 7.01 14.08
N LYS A 281 0.89 7.66 12.94
CA LYS A 281 0.09 7.47 11.72
C LYS A 281 0.09 6.02 11.22
N GLU A 282 1.22 5.34 11.34
CA GLU A 282 1.35 3.94 10.95
C GLU A 282 0.77 2.98 11.98
N MET A 283 1.10 3.16 13.27
CA MET A 283 0.85 2.15 14.30
C MET A 283 -0.35 2.47 15.20
N GLY A 284 -0.92 3.68 15.10
CA GLY A 284 -2.04 4.14 15.94
C GLY A 284 -1.72 4.23 17.43
N VAL A 285 -0.45 4.44 17.81
CA VAL A 285 0.00 4.41 19.21
C VAL A 285 -0.20 5.77 19.89
N PRO A 286 -1.14 5.92 20.86
CA PRO A 286 -1.47 7.22 21.45
C PRO A 286 -0.30 7.91 22.14
N ALA A 287 0.63 7.15 22.73
CA ALA A 287 1.82 7.70 23.35
C ALA A 287 2.74 8.42 22.35
N HIS A 288 2.85 7.92 21.12
CA HIS A 288 3.63 8.57 20.07
C HIS A 288 2.98 9.88 19.64
N ARG A 289 1.65 9.89 19.51
CA ARG A 289 0.88 11.12 19.23
C ARG A 289 1.13 12.20 20.26
N GLN A 290 0.97 11.86 21.54
CA GLN A 290 1.18 12.80 22.64
C GLN A 290 2.61 13.33 22.63
N ARG A 291 3.60 12.44 22.48
CA ARG A 291 5.01 12.82 22.47
C ARG A 291 5.34 13.77 21.31
N ALA A 292 4.79 13.52 20.11
CA ALA A 292 4.96 14.42 18.97
C ALA A 292 4.36 15.81 19.25
N GLN A 293 3.14 15.88 19.79
CA GLN A 293 2.46 17.13 20.14
C GLN A 293 3.23 17.94 21.18
N ASP A 294 3.72 17.30 22.23
CA ASP A 294 4.52 17.96 23.28
C ASP A 294 5.80 18.60 22.72
N LEU A 295 6.48 17.89 21.81
CA LEU A 295 7.71 18.36 21.19
C LEU A 295 7.44 19.50 20.22
N PHE A 296 6.40 19.42 19.39
CA PHE A 296 6.00 20.53 18.53
C PHE A 296 5.60 21.76 19.38
N ALA A 297 4.91 21.57 20.51
CA ALA A 297 4.47 22.68 21.36
C ALA A 297 5.65 23.43 22.00
N GLN A 298 6.74 22.74 22.29
CA GLN A 298 7.98 23.37 22.77
C GLN A 298 8.68 24.23 21.69
N LEU A 299 8.47 23.92 20.41
CA LEU A 299 9.08 24.63 19.28
C LEU A 299 8.25 25.83 18.82
N THR A 300 6.92 25.76 18.92
CA THR A 300 6.01 26.80 18.42
C THR A 300 6.35 28.22 18.89
N PRO A 301 6.67 28.49 20.18
CA PRO A 301 7.00 29.84 20.62
C PRO A 301 8.28 30.42 19.99
N LYS A 302 9.22 29.54 19.57
CA LYS A 302 10.49 29.96 18.96
C LYS A 302 10.39 30.09 17.43
N TYR A 303 9.47 29.37 16.81
CA TYR A 303 9.31 29.31 15.36
C TYR A 303 7.82 29.49 14.96
N PRO A 304 7.16 30.59 15.36
CA PRO A 304 5.72 30.77 15.16
C PRO A 304 5.33 30.84 13.67
N ASP A 305 6.23 31.30 12.80
CA ASP A 305 5.98 31.49 11.37
C ASP A 305 6.37 30.27 10.51
N GLN A 306 6.84 29.16 11.11
CA GLN A 306 7.21 27.96 10.36
C GLN A 306 5.96 27.19 9.90
N PRO A 307 5.65 27.16 8.59
CA PRO A 307 4.37 26.62 8.11
C PRO A 307 4.21 25.13 8.41
N ILE A 308 5.25 24.31 8.18
CA ILE A 308 5.17 22.87 8.44
C ILE A 308 4.92 22.57 9.92
N LEU A 309 5.52 23.35 10.83
CA LEU A 309 5.28 23.21 12.27
C LEU A 309 3.82 23.51 12.63
N ARG A 310 3.23 24.59 12.10
CA ARG A 310 1.82 24.92 12.32
C ARG A 310 0.87 23.86 11.77
N MET A 311 1.21 23.30 10.61
CA MET A 311 0.48 22.19 10.00
C MET A 311 0.46 20.94 10.89
N TYR A 312 1.62 20.56 11.46
CA TYR A 312 1.68 19.45 12.41
C TYR A 312 0.91 19.71 13.72
N GLN A 313 0.72 20.97 14.09
CA GLN A 313 -0.13 21.40 15.21
C GLN A 313 -1.63 21.43 14.88
N GLY A 314 -2.01 21.06 13.65
CA GLY A 314 -3.40 20.96 13.21
C GLY A 314 -3.95 22.19 12.50
N GLU A 315 -3.13 23.22 12.25
CA GLU A 315 -3.54 24.33 11.37
C GLU A 315 -3.71 23.80 9.95
N LYS A 316 -4.89 24.05 9.35
CA LYS A 316 -5.15 23.71 7.95
C LYS A 316 -4.48 24.73 7.05
N ILE A 317 -3.41 24.31 6.37
CA ILE A 317 -2.69 25.16 5.42
C ILE A 317 -3.26 24.96 4.04
N ILE A 318 -3.85 26.01 3.47
CA ILE A 318 -4.41 25.97 2.11
C ILE A 318 -3.30 25.72 1.10
N HIS A 319 -3.54 24.76 0.20
CA HIS A 319 -2.78 24.57 -1.03
C HIS A 319 -3.46 25.37 -2.15
N PRO A 320 -2.84 26.44 -2.67
CA PRO A 320 -3.40 27.22 -3.77
C PRO A 320 -3.63 26.32 -4.99
N ALA A 321 -4.82 26.38 -5.57
CA ALA A 321 -5.10 25.66 -6.82
C ALA A 321 -4.72 26.52 -8.03
N ASP A 322 -4.00 25.92 -8.98
CA ASP A 322 -3.89 26.43 -10.34
C ASP A 322 -5.06 25.93 -11.20
N ILE A 323 -6.27 26.34 -10.80
CA ILE A 323 -7.52 26.01 -11.49
C ILE A 323 -8.24 27.35 -11.76
N PRO A 324 -8.62 27.64 -13.02
CA PRO A 324 -9.26 28.90 -13.37
C PRO A 324 -10.50 29.19 -12.52
N ASN A 325 -10.78 30.49 -12.32
CA ASN A 325 -11.93 30.98 -11.57
C ASN A 325 -13.26 30.29 -11.94
N THR A 326 -14.22 30.34 -11.01
CA THR A 326 -15.59 29.86 -11.21
C THR A 326 -16.17 30.38 -12.52
N VAL A 327 -16.78 29.47 -13.29
CA VAL A 327 -17.46 29.83 -14.55
C VAL A 327 -18.92 30.10 -14.20
N PRO A 328 -19.43 31.34 -14.33
CA PRO A 328 -20.74 31.73 -13.76
C PRO A 328 -21.94 30.89 -14.20
N HIS A 329 -21.87 30.24 -15.36
CA HIS A 329 -22.95 29.41 -15.92
C HIS A 329 -22.71 27.91 -15.79
N ALA A 330 -21.58 27.49 -15.20
CA ALA A 330 -21.32 26.08 -14.98
C ALA A 330 -22.12 25.57 -13.76
N PRO A 331 -22.79 24.42 -13.87
CA PRO A 331 -23.42 23.78 -12.73
C PRO A 331 -22.43 23.59 -11.57
N LEU A 332 -22.90 23.77 -10.34
CA LEU A 332 -22.02 23.71 -9.16
C LEU A 332 -21.30 22.36 -9.04
N TRP A 333 -22.00 21.26 -9.38
CA TRP A 333 -21.43 19.93 -9.40
C TRP A 333 -20.24 19.79 -10.35
N ALA A 334 -20.33 20.41 -11.52
CA ALA A 334 -19.28 20.39 -12.52
C ALA A 334 -18.08 21.20 -12.05
N GLN A 335 -18.31 22.34 -11.40
CA GLN A 335 -17.23 23.17 -10.84
C GLN A 335 -16.48 22.43 -9.72
N TYR A 336 -17.20 21.80 -8.79
CA TYR A 336 -16.60 21.02 -7.71
C TYR A 336 -15.87 19.77 -8.22
N GLN A 337 -16.45 19.06 -9.19
CA GLN A 337 -15.79 17.90 -9.79
C GLN A 337 -14.51 18.30 -10.53
N ARG A 338 -14.53 19.39 -11.30
CA ARG A 338 -13.34 19.94 -11.97
C ARG A 338 -12.24 20.30 -10.98
N GLU A 339 -12.59 20.99 -9.89
CA GLU A 339 -11.62 21.36 -8.85
C GLU A 339 -11.02 20.10 -8.20
N ALA A 340 -11.87 19.15 -7.81
CA ALA A 340 -11.44 17.90 -7.16
C ALA A 340 -10.52 17.08 -8.07
N MET A 341 -10.89 16.91 -9.35
CA MET A 341 -10.07 16.20 -10.33
C MET A 341 -8.76 16.93 -10.61
N GLY A 342 -8.77 18.27 -10.72
CA GLY A 342 -7.57 19.06 -10.94
C GLY A 342 -6.55 18.90 -9.81
N ARG A 343 -6.99 18.99 -8.55
CA ARG A 343 -6.13 18.79 -7.37
C ARG A 343 -5.68 17.33 -7.20
N MET A 344 -6.55 16.37 -7.50
CA MET A 344 -6.20 14.95 -7.48
C MET A 344 -5.11 14.63 -8.51
N LEU A 345 -5.23 15.17 -9.73
CA LEU A 345 -4.21 15.00 -10.77
C LEU A 345 -2.90 15.67 -10.39
N GLU A 346 -2.94 16.88 -9.81
CA GLU A 346 -1.75 17.54 -9.28
C GLU A 346 -1.01 16.61 -8.30
N LEU A 347 -1.75 15.99 -7.36
CA LEU A 347 -1.18 15.07 -6.38
C LEU A 347 -0.56 13.84 -7.03
N ILE A 348 -1.29 13.19 -7.95
CA ILE A 348 -0.78 12.02 -8.68
C ILE A 348 0.47 12.39 -9.48
N HIS A 349 0.44 13.51 -10.21
CA HIS A 349 1.55 13.96 -11.06
C HIS A 349 2.79 14.24 -10.23
N TRP A 350 2.66 14.89 -9.07
CA TRP A 350 3.78 15.08 -8.14
C TRP A 350 4.43 13.75 -7.75
N TRP A 351 3.63 12.74 -7.38
CA TRP A 351 4.18 11.42 -7.03
C TRP A 351 4.90 10.76 -8.20
N VAL A 352 4.31 10.79 -9.40
CA VAL A 352 4.89 10.17 -10.60
C VAL A 352 6.16 10.89 -11.05
N GLN A 353 6.22 12.21 -10.95
CA GLN A 353 7.32 13.04 -11.45
C GLN A 353 8.45 13.22 -10.43
N GLU A 354 8.12 13.46 -9.15
CA GLU A 354 9.09 13.84 -8.12
C GLU A 354 9.58 12.66 -7.28
N LYS A 355 8.76 11.62 -7.11
CA LYS A 355 9.06 10.49 -6.21
C LYS A 355 9.28 9.16 -6.91
N GLN A 356 8.50 8.86 -7.95
CA GLN A 356 8.44 7.50 -8.48
C GLN A 356 9.73 7.06 -9.19
N LEU A 357 10.43 6.07 -8.62
CA LEU A 357 11.68 5.53 -9.17
C LEU A 357 11.45 4.75 -10.48
N PRO A 358 12.50 4.52 -11.31
CA PRO A 358 12.39 3.72 -12.53
C PRO A 358 11.82 2.31 -12.34
N ASN A 359 12.01 1.70 -11.17
CA ASN A 359 11.45 0.40 -10.80
C ASN A 359 10.02 0.49 -10.22
N GLY A 360 9.37 1.66 -10.27
CA GLY A 360 7.96 1.85 -9.90
C GLY A 360 7.69 2.22 -8.44
N GLU A 361 8.65 2.05 -7.53
CA GLU A 361 8.48 2.40 -6.10
C GLU A 361 8.14 3.88 -5.91
N LEU A 362 7.32 4.18 -4.90
CA LEU A 362 6.91 5.53 -4.49
C LEU A 362 7.58 5.97 -3.19
N GLY A 363 7.99 5.02 -2.33
CA GLY A 363 8.91 5.29 -1.22
C GLY A 363 8.41 4.93 0.17
N GLY A 364 7.25 4.28 0.31
CA GLY A 364 6.78 3.68 1.57
C GLY A 364 7.20 2.21 1.73
N LYS A 365 7.48 1.54 0.61
CA LYS A 365 7.75 0.09 0.36
C LYS A 365 6.66 -0.40 -0.58
N TYR A 366 6.93 -1.40 -1.42
CA TYR A 366 5.93 -1.86 -2.41
C TYR A 366 4.55 -2.19 -1.81
N GLY A 367 4.48 -2.80 -0.62
CA GLY A 367 3.19 -3.09 0.05
C GLY A 367 2.37 -1.82 0.35
N ASP A 368 3.01 -0.76 0.85
CA ASP A 368 2.33 0.51 1.12
C ASP A 368 2.13 1.32 -0.16
N ASP A 369 3.05 1.21 -1.13
CA ASP A 369 3.01 1.99 -2.38
C ASP A 369 1.76 1.60 -3.20
N VAL A 370 1.39 0.31 -3.23
CA VAL A 370 0.23 -0.16 -4.01
C VAL A 370 -1.11 0.32 -3.47
N GLU A 371 -1.19 0.62 -2.17
CA GLU A 371 -2.41 1.15 -1.56
C GLU A 371 -2.81 2.52 -2.12
N MET A 372 -1.84 3.32 -2.56
CA MET A 372 -2.11 4.61 -3.18
C MET A 372 -2.91 4.47 -4.48
N LEU A 373 -2.79 3.35 -5.18
CA LEU A 373 -3.52 3.14 -6.44
C LEU A 373 -5.03 3.08 -6.21
N ARG A 374 -5.50 2.73 -5.00
CA ARG A 374 -6.93 2.55 -4.66
C ARG A 374 -7.82 3.75 -5.00
N TRP A 375 -7.24 4.94 -5.16
CA TRP A 375 -7.97 6.17 -5.52
C TRP A 375 -7.55 6.79 -6.87
N TRP A 376 -6.71 6.12 -7.67
CA TRP A 376 -6.22 6.63 -8.97
C TRP A 376 -7.19 6.38 -10.13
N MET A 377 -8.14 5.45 -9.98
CA MET A 377 -9.05 5.06 -11.05
C MET A 377 -9.91 6.20 -11.61
N PRO A 378 -10.41 7.18 -10.82
CA PRO A 378 -11.06 8.38 -11.37
C PRO A 378 -10.18 9.17 -12.34
N ALA A 379 -8.89 9.34 -12.04
CA ALA A 379 -7.97 10.05 -12.92
C ALA A 379 -7.73 9.27 -14.23
N ILE A 380 -7.57 7.96 -14.13
CA ILE A 380 -7.24 7.10 -15.28
C ILE A 380 -8.47 6.86 -16.16
N LEU A 381 -9.60 6.45 -15.57
CA LEU A 381 -10.80 6.05 -16.31
C LEU A 381 -11.79 7.21 -16.53
N GLY A 382 -11.74 8.23 -15.67
CA GLY A 382 -12.59 9.42 -15.74
C GLY A 382 -11.97 10.53 -16.57
N ALA A 383 -10.82 11.03 -16.12
CA ALA A 383 -10.09 12.09 -16.82
C ALA A 383 -9.24 11.60 -18.00
N GLY A 384 -9.09 10.28 -18.19
CA GLY A 384 -8.28 9.72 -19.28
C GLY A 384 -6.81 10.12 -19.18
N ASP A 385 -6.30 10.34 -17.96
CA ASP A 385 -4.98 10.92 -17.75
C ASP A 385 -3.85 9.91 -18.00
N SER A 386 -3.01 10.21 -18.99
CA SER A 386 -1.95 9.31 -19.43
C SER A 386 -0.79 9.20 -18.44
N LEU A 387 -0.50 10.25 -17.66
CA LEU A 387 0.57 10.24 -16.68
C LEU A 387 0.20 9.41 -15.45
N ALA A 388 -1.05 9.51 -14.99
CA ALA A 388 -1.59 8.64 -13.96
C ALA A 388 -1.57 7.16 -14.40
N ALA A 389 -2.01 6.87 -15.64
CA ALA A 389 -1.97 5.51 -16.19
C ALA A 389 -0.54 4.96 -16.32
N LEU A 390 0.42 5.81 -16.70
CA LEU A 390 1.83 5.47 -16.75
C LEU A 390 2.37 5.14 -15.35
N GLY A 391 2.11 6.01 -14.37
CA GLY A 391 2.56 5.81 -12.99
C GLY A 391 1.99 4.53 -12.37
N TYR A 392 0.70 4.27 -12.58
CA TYR A 392 0.03 3.03 -12.17
C TYR A 392 0.74 1.82 -12.77
N THR A 393 0.94 1.83 -14.09
CA THR A 393 1.55 0.72 -14.83
C THR A 393 2.98 0.47 -14.38
N LYS A 394 3.75 1.54 -14.14
CA LYS A 394 5.13 1.46 -13.66
C LYS A 394 5.23 0.81 -12.29
N LEU A 395 4.33 1.14 -11.37
CA LEU A 395 4.27 0.49 -10.05
C LEU A 395 3.86 -0.99 -10.17
N ALA A 396 2.82 -1.31 -10.95
CA ALA A 396 2.37 -2.69 -11.17
C ALA A 396 3.48 -3.57 -11.78
N ASP A 397 4.18 -3.08 -12.82
CA ASP A 397 5.34 -3.77 -13.40
C ASP A 397 6.53 -3.82 -12.43
N GLY A 398 6.72 -2.77 -11.61
CA GLY A 398 7.71 -2.74 -10.54
C GLY A 398 7.51 -3.88 -9.54
N VAL A 399 6.28 -4.05 -9.06
CA VAL A 399 5.91 -5.15 -8.17
C VAL A 399 6.15 -6.51 -8.83
N TRP A 400 5.72 -6.69 -10.08
CA TRP A 400 5.94 -7.94 -10.83
C TRP A 400 7.43 -8.31 -10.95
N ASN A 401 8.28 -7.32 -11.16
CA ASN A 401 9.73 -7.51 -11.36
C ASN A 401 10.57 -7.35 -10.07
N SER A 402 9.93 -7.12 -8.92
CA SER A 402 10.62 -6.81 -7.65
C SER A 402 11.41 -7.99 -7.07
N GLY A 403 11.06 -9.21 -7.44
CA GLY A 403 11.51 -10.45 -6.80
C GLY A 403 10.78 -10.77 -5.48
N LEU A 404 9.78 -9.97 -5.09
CA LEU A 404 8.90 -10.23 -3.95
C LEU A 404 7.71 -11.13 -4.30
N LEU A 405 7.40 -11.25 -5.60
CA LEU A 405 6.37 -12.16 -6.10
C LEU A 405 6.97 -13.48 -6.60
N GLU A 406 6.23 -14.56 -6.39
CA GLU A 406 6.38 -15.85 -7.05
C GLU A 406 5.00 -16.22 -7.62
N ARG A 407 4.94 -16.65 -8.90
CA ARG A 407 3.66 -16.95 -9.58
C ARG A 407 2.55 -15.92 -9.31
N GLY A 408 2.85 -14.62 -9.39
CA GLY A 408 1.85 -13.57 -9.22
C GLY A 408 1.28 -13.41 -7.80
N PHE A 409 2.00 -13.83 -6.75
CA PHE A 409 1.62 -13.62 -5.36
C PHE A 409 2.84 -13.50 -4.44
N ALA A 410 2.69 -13.01 -3.21
CA ALA A 410 3.79 -12.85 -2.26
C ALA A 410 4.60 -14.15 -2.09
N LYS A 411 5.93 -14.02 -2.13
CA LYS A 411 6.86 -15.15 -2.02
C LYS A 411 6.97 -15.69 -0.59
N ASP A 412 6.98 -14.80 0.38
CA ASP A 412 7.05 -15.14 1.80
C ASP A 412 5.63 -15.29 2.36
N VAL A 413 5.49 -16.14 3.37
CA VAL A 413 4.19 -16.37 4.03
C VAL A 413 3.93 -15.22 4.98
N ASP A 414 2.80 -14.56 4.77
CA ASP A 414 2.27 -13.54 5.66
C ASP A 414 0.75 -13.74 5.80
N ASP A 415 0.10 -12.96 6.65
CA ASP A 415 -1.36 -12.96 6.70
C ASP A 415 -1.97 -12.47 5.37
N VAL A 416 -3.22 -12.83 5.08
CA VAL A 416 -3.82 -12.64 3.75
C VAL A 416 -4.03 -11.18 3.38
N GLU A 417 -4.15 -10.28 4.38
CA GLU A 417 -4.26 -8.85 4.13
C GLU A 417 -3.00 -8.35 3.44
N HIS A 418 -1.85 -8.55 4.09
CA HIS A 418 -0.56 -8.08 3.59
C HIS A 418 -0.01 -8.90 2.42
N SER A 419 -0.19 -10.23 2.43
CA SER A 419 0.34 -11.07 1.35
C SER A 419 -0.39 -10.88 0.02
N ALA A 420 -1.65 -10.44 0.04
CA ALA A 420 -2.44 -10.18 -1.18
C ALA A 420 -2.21 -8.76 -1.76
N GLU A 421 -1.89 -7.76 -0.93
CA GLU A 421 -1.74 -6.34 -1.31
C GLU A 421 -0.99 -6.14 -2.63
N LEU A 422 0.24 -6.66 -2.69
CA LEU A 422 1.16 -6.44 -3.81
C LEU A 422 0.50 -6.71 -5.16
N PHE A 423 -0.28 -7.79 -5.28
CA PHE A 423 -0.90 -8.19 -6.54
C PHE A 423 -2.32 -7.67 -6.67
N SER A 424 -3.14 -7.80 -5.63
CA SER A 424 -4.58 -7.52 -5.68
C SER A 424 -4.92 -6.04 -5.83
N ASP A 425 -4.01 -5.15 -5.42
CA ASP A 425 -4.19 -3.69 -5.55
C ASP A 425 -3.58 -3.12 -6.83
N THR A 426 -2.95 -3.96 -7.67
CA THR A 426 -2.27 -3.54 -8.90
C THR A 426 -2.83 -4.22 -10.15
N HIS A 427 -2.76 -5.54 -10.24
CA HIS A 427 -2.94 -6.26 -11.50
C HIS A 427 -4.40 -6.38 -11.96
N PRO A 428 -5.39 -6.64 -11.07
CA PRO A 428 -6.78 -6.83 -11.50
C PRO A 428 -7.37 -5.59 -12.20
N ALA A 429 -7.23 -4.40 -11.61
CA ALA A 429 -7.78 -3.19 -12.20
C ALA A 429 -7.04 -2.73 -13.49
N ALA A 430 -5.82 -3.23 -13.74
CA ALA A 430 -5.09 -2.97 -14.97
C ALA A 430 -5.80 -3.53 -16.22
N LEU A 431 -6.71 -4.51 -16.06
CA LEU A 431 -7.55 -5.03 -17.14
C LEU A 431 -8.51 -3.96 -17.70
N LEU A 432 -8.92 -2.97 -16.90
CA LEU A 432 -9.72 -1.85 -17.40
C LEU A 432 -8.87 -0.82 -18.11
N ILE A 433 -7.68 -0.55 -17.58
CA ILE A 433 -6.75 0.45 -18.11
C ILE A 433 -6.27 0.01 -19.49
N ASN A 434 -5.96 -1.27 -19.63
CA ASN A 434 -5.39 -1.87 -20.84
C ASN A 434 -6.26 -3.05 -21.31
N TYR A 435 -7.53 -2.77 -21.62
CA TYR A 435 -8.46 -3.80 -22.08
C TYR A 435 -7.94 -4.53 -23.32
N GLY A 436 -7.86 -5.86 -23.25
CA GLY A 436 -7.32 -6.72 -24.31
C GLY A 436 -5.81 -7.00 -24.21
N ASP A 437 -5.05 -6.29 -23.37
CA ASP A 437 -3.61 -6.56 -23.19
C ASP A 437 -3.41 -7.94 -22.53
N PRO A 438 -2.76 -8.90 -23.21
CA PRO A 438 -2.66 -10.28 -22.73
C PRO A 438 -1.85 -10.37 -21.43
N ARG A 439 -0.95 -9.41 -21.19
CA ARG A 439 -0.12 -9.35 -19.98
C ARG A 439 -0.97 -9.41 -18.71
N TRP A 440 -2.04 -8.62 -18.62
CA TRP A 440 -2.78 -8.50 -17.37
C TRP A 440 -3.70 -9.69 -17.13
N VAL A 441 -4.32 -10.20 -18.18
CA VAL A 441 -5.16 -11.41 -18.13
C VAL A 441 -4.31 -12.61 -17.71
N GLU A 442 -3.18 -12.83 -18.39
CA GLU A 442 -2.30 -13.96 -18.10
C GLU A 442 -1.67 -13.88 -16.71
N ARG A 443 -1.26 -12.69 -16.24
CA ARG A 443 -0.75 -12.52 -14.87
C ARG A 443 -1.81 -12.89 -13.83
N CYS A 444 -3.08 -12.54 -14.05
CA CYS A 444 -4.17 -12.95 -13.16
C CYS A 444 -4.39 -14.48 -13.18
N LEU A 445 -4.34 -15.10 -14.37
CA LEU A 445 -4.42 -16.57 -14.49
C LEU A 445 -3.25 -17.26 -13.77
N ILE A 446 -2.02 -16.75 -13.92
CA ILE A 446 -0.83 -17.26 -13.22
C ILE A 446 -1.02 -17.18 -11.70
N SER A 447 -1.50 -16.05 -11.17
CA SER A 447 -1.78 -15.89 -9.74
C SER A 447 -2.78 -16.93 -9.24
N MET A 448 -3.82 -17.22 -10.02
CA MET A 448 -4.84 -18.20 -9.68
C MET A 448 -4.39 -19.66 -9.76
N GLN A 449 -3.20 -19.96 -10.29
CA GLN A 449 -2.58 -21.29 -10.13
C GLN A 449 -2.36 -21.59 -8.65
N ASN A 450 -2.01 -20.58 -7.85
CA ASN A 450 -1.83 -20.73 -6.41
C ASN A 450 -3.15 -21.07 -5.70
N PHE A 451 -4.30 -20.53 -6.16
CA PHE A 451 -5.62 -20.91 -5.63
C PHE A 451 -5.91 -22.39 -5.80
N ARG A 452 -5.56 -22.95 -6.97
CA ARG A 452 -5.72 -24.36 -7.31
C ARG A 452 -4.75 -25.26 -6.53
N ASP A 453 -3.47 -24.89 -6.50
CA ASP A 453 -2.38 -25.79 -6.10
C ASP A 453 -1.95 -25.59 -4.64
N THR A 454 -1.98 -24.35 -4.15
CA THR A 454 -1.36 -23.97 -2.88
C THR A 454 -2.36 -23.53 -1.82
N TRP A 455 -3.38 -22.74 -2.15
CA TRP A 455 -4.19 -22.05 -1.15
C TRP A 455 -5.39 -22.89 -0.71
N THR A 456 -6.10 -23.52 -1.66
CA THR A 456 -7.33 -24.25 -1.36
C THR A 456 -7.17 -25.75 -1.52
N ALA A 457 -8.09 -26.50 -0.90
CA ALA A 457 -8.28 -27.92 -1.13
C ALA A 457 -9.72 -28.33 -0.77
N ILE A 458 -10.10 -29.55 -1.14
CA ILE A 458 -11.38 -30.14 -0.74
C ILE A 458 -11.22 -30.73 0.67
N THR A 459 -12.12 -30.38 1.58
CA THR A 459 -12.20 -30.89 2.95
C THR A 459 -12.78 -32.30 2.97
N ALA A 460 -12.77 -32.95 4.15
CA ALA A 460 -13.38 -34.27 4.31
C ALA A 460 -14.89 -34.27 4.04
N SER A 461 -15.58 -33.13 4.24
CA SER A 461 -17.02 -32.99 3.98
C SER A 461 -17.34 -32.57 2.54
N GLY A 462 -16.33 -32.41 1.69
CA GLY A 462 -16.52 -32.08 0.27
C GLY A 462 -16.57 -30.58 -0.05
N HIS A 463 -16.38 -29.71 0.94
CA HIS A 463 -16.28 -28.26 0.72
C HIS A 463 -14.90 -27.90 0.18
N ARG A 464 -14.80 -26.91 -0.70
CA ARG A 464 -13.51 -26.26 -1.01
C ARG A 464 -13.31 -25.11 -0.04
N HIS A 465 -12.19 -25.10 0.68
CA HIS A 465 -11.79 -23.98 1.53
C HIS A 465 -10.31 -23.65 1.34
N PHE A 466 -9.94 -22.41 1.69
CA PHE A 466 -8.55 -22.10 1.93
C PHE A 466 -8.01 -22.91 3.11
N LYS A 467 -6.77 -23.37 2.97
CA LYS A 467 -6.04 -24.10 4.00
C LYS A 467 -5.57 -23.21 5.14
N SER A 468 -5.47 -21.89 4.91
CA SER A 468 -4.96 -20.92 5.88
C SER A 468 -5.30 -19.49 5.46
N ALA A 469 -5.39 -18.59 6.45
CA ALA A 469 -5.39 -17.14 6.27
C ALA A 469 -3.95 -16.58 6.24
N TYR A 470 -2.94 -17.43 6.39
CA TYR A 470 -1.52 -17.08 6.34
C TYR A 470 -0.87 -17.86 5.21
N LEU A 471 -0.60 -17.17 4.10
CA LEU A 471 -0.30 -17.81 2.82
C LEU A 471 0.74 -17.03 2.01
N SER A 472 1.33 -17.75 1.06
CA SER A 472 2.24 -17.26 0.03
C SER A 472 1.89 -17.96 -1.28
N ALA A 473 2.61 -17.64 -2.35
CA ALA A 473 2.47 -18.35 -3.61
C ALA A 473 2.69 -19.87 -3.50
N SER A 474 3.62 -20.31 -2.64
CA SER A 474 4.11 -21.70 -2.61
C SER A 474 3.80 -22.46 -1.32
N ARG A 475 3.41 -21.78 -0.23
CA ARG A 475 3.16 -22.40 1.09
C ARG A 475 2.05 -21.69 1.86
N VAL A 476 1.51 -22.39 2.86
CA VAL A 476 0.51 -21.88 3.83
C VAL A 476 0.90 -22.31 5.25
N ARG A 477 0.45 -21.57 6.29
CA ARG A 477 0.51 -22.02 7.69
C ARG A 477 -0.76 -22.79 8.04
N ALA A 478 -0.74 -24.11 7.88
CA ALA A 478 -1.92 -24.95 8.09
C ALA A 478 -2.13 -25.34 9.57
N GLU A 479 -1.16 -25.10 10.45
CA GLU A 479 -1.28 -25.38 11.87
C GLU A 479 -2.27 -24.44 12.58
N ALA A 480 -2.87 -24.90 13.68
CA ALA A 480 -3.69 -24.03 14.52
C ALA A 480 -2.86 -22.89 15.16
N PRO A 481 -3.40 -21.68 15.32
CA PRO A 481 -4.75 -21.26 14.92
C PRO A 481 -4.86 -20.78 13.46
N TYR A 482 -3.78 -20.81 12.68
CA TYR A 482 -3.69 -20.19 11.36
C TYR A 482 -4.42 -20.95 10.24
N GLY A 483 -4.62 -22.26 10.38
CA GLY A 483 -5.26 -23.13 9.40
C GLY A 483 -6.77 -22.94 9.23
N VAL A 484 -7.19 -21.72 8.87
CA VAL A 484 -8.58 -21.28 8.73
C VAL A 484 -8.78 -20.56 7.39
N ASP A 485 -9.97 -20.68 6.82
CA ASP A 485 -10.46 -19.83 5.74
C ASP A 485 -11.22 -18.65 6.35
N VAL A 486 -10.89 -17.43 5.95
CA VAL A 486 -11.53 -16.20 6.43
C VAL A 486 -12.13 -15.43 5.26
N PRO A 487 -13.19 -14.62 5.43
CA PRO A 487 -13.77 -13.84 4.34
C PRO A 487 -12.77 -12.95 3.59
N LEU A 488 -11.74 -12.45 4.29
CA LEU A 488 -10.67 -11.64 3.71
C LEU A 488 -9.82 -12.40 2.67
N ASN A 489 -9.85 -13.74 2.65
CA ASN A 489 -9.19 -14.53 1.60
C ASN A 489 -9.74 -14.22 0.19
N ALA A 490 -10.94 -13.65 0.09
CA ALA A 490 -11.47 -13.12 -1.17
C ALA A 490 -10.58 -12.04 -1.79
N ARG A 491 -9.79 -11.33 -0.98
CA ARG A 491 -8.80 -10.38 -1.47
C ARG A 491 -7.72 -11.06 -2.31
N ALA A 492 -7.24 -12.24 -1.90
CA ALA A 492 -6.30 -13.04 -2.71
C ALA A 492 -6.97 -13.60 -3.98
N ALA A 493 -8.25 -13.98 -3.88
CA ALA A 493 -9.03 -14.50 -5.02
C ALA A 493 -9.50 -13.43 -6.02
N ARG A 494 -9.29 -12.14 -5.74
CA ARG A 494 -9.72 -11.01 -6.60
C ARG A 494 -9.20 -11.12 -8.03
N ALA A 495 -7.98 -11.61 -8.22
CA ALA A 495 -7.42 -11.90 -9.55
C ALA A 495 -8.31 -12.87 -10.35
N GLY A 496 -8.92 -13.84 -9.68
CA GLY A 496 -9.85 -14.81 -10.26
C GLY A 496 -11.14 -14.17 -10.72
N ILE A 497 -11.76 -13.30 -9.92
CA ILE A 497 -12.98 -12.56 -10.29
C ILE A 497 -12.76 -11.78 -11.59
N TRP A 498 -11.63 -11.08 -11.70
CA TRP A 498 -11.33 -10.23 -12.84
C TRP A 498 -10.99 -11.04 -14.10
N ALA A 499 -10.20 -12.10 -13.97
CA ALA A 499 -9.93 -13.01 -15.08
C ALA A 499 -11.21 -13.72 -15.56
N SER A 500 -12.08 -14.18 -14.65
CA SER A 500 -13.34 -14.82 -15.03
C SER A 500 -14.33 -13.85 -15.65
N TRP A 501 -14.37 -12.59 -15.19
CA TRP A 501 -15.14 -11.52 -15.84
C TRP A 501 -14.71 -11.28 -17.29
N TYR A 502 -13.40 -11.36 -17.55
CA TYR A 502 -12.82 -11.18 -18.88
C TYR A 502 -13.11 -12.37 -19.80
N ASN A 503 -12.57 -13.58 -19.51
CA ASN A 503 -12.62 -14.71 -20.45
C ASN A 503 -13.53 -15.87 -20.03
N ARG A 504 -14.07 -15.90 -18.82
CA ARG A 504 -14.87 -17.03 -18.31
C ARG A 504 -14.12 -18.39 -18.41
N ASP A 505 -12.84 -18.43 -18.04
CA ASP A 505 -12.08 -19.70 -17.97
C ASP A 505 -12.84 -20.74 -17.12
N SER A 506 -13.11 -21.90 -17.72
CA SER A 506 -13.96 -22.93 -17.11
C SER A 506 -13.32 -23.61 -15.90
N SER A 507 -12.00 -23.70 -15.85
CA SER A 507 -11.29 -24.27 -14.70
C SER A 507 -11.33 -23.32 -13.51
N LEU A 508 -11.16 -22.02 -13.77
CA LEU A 508 -11.26 -20.96 -12.79
C LEU A 508 -12.67 -20.84 -12.22
N LEU A 509 -13.69 -20.77 -13.09
CA LEU A 509 -15.08 -20.68 -12.66
C LEU A 509 -15.48 -21.86 -11.79
N ARG A 510 -15.12 -23.09 -12.17
CA ARG A 510 -15.35 -24.27 -11.33
C ARG A 510 -14.74 -24.12 -9.93
N LEU A 511 -13.48 -23.70 -9.85
CA LEU A 511 -12.78 -23.52 -8.56
C LEU A 511 -13.45 -22.46 -7.69
N LEU A 512 -13.85 -21.32 -8.28
CA LEU A 512 -14.53 -20.25 -7.56
C LEU A 512 -15.95 -20.65 -7.13
N GLU A 513 -16.69 -21.39 -7.98
CA GLU A 513 -18.02 -21.91 -7.66
C GLU A 513 -17.98 -22.93 -6.52
N GLU A 514 -17.03 -23.88 -6.54
CA GLU A 514 -16.81 -24.85 -5.45
C GLU A 514 -16.56 -24.14 -4.11
N TRP A 515 -15.70 -23.10 -4.12
CA TRP A 515 -15.39 -22.32 -2.92
C TRP A 515 -16.57 -21.46 -2.45
N GLY A 516 -17.21 -20.71 -3.36
CA GLY A 516 -18.35 -19.88 -3.03
C GLY A 516 -19.55 -20.69 -2.53
N ARG A 517 -19.79 -21.88 -3.08
CA ARG A 517 -20.86 -22.77 -2.60
C ARG A 517 -20.64 -23.21 -1.16
N SER A 518 -19.40 -23.56 -0.83
CA SER A 518 -19.01 -23.95 0.53
C SER A 518 -19.31 -22.84 1.53
N TRP A 519 -18.94 -21.60 1.22
CA TRP A 519 -19.24 -20.44 2.07
C TRP A 519 -20.73 -20.13 2.23
N VAL A 520 -21.55 -20.29 1.17
CA VAL A 520 -23.02 -20.12 1.29
C VAL A 520 -23.62 -21.21 2.19
N GLN A 521 -23.15 -22.45 2.06
CA GLN A 521 -23.57 -23.57 2.93
C GLN A 521 -23.16 -23.32 4.40
N ASP A 522 -21.96 -22.80 4.64
CA ASP A 522 -21.49 -22.42 5.97
C ASP A 522 -22.24 -21.22 6.56
N ALA A 523 -22.66 -20.27 5.71
CA ALA A 523 -23.56 -19.20 6.12
C ALA A 523 -24.89 -19.76 6.63
N ALA A 524 -25.43 -20.80 6.00
CA ALA A 524 -26.70 -21.42 6.40
C ALA A 524 -26.61 -22.20 7.73
N ARG A 525 -25.44 -22.76 8.07
CA ARG A 525 -25.21 -23.53 9.30
C ARG A 525 -25.38 -22.68 10.57
N THR A 526 -25.84 -23.31 11.66
CA THR A 526 -26.07 -22.68 12.98
C THR A 526 -25.15 -23.18 14.08
N ASP A 527 -24.10 -23.93 13.70
CA ASP A 527 -23.10 -24.43 14.65
C ASP A 527 -22.46 -23.29 15.43
N ASN A 528 -22.01 -23.58 16.65
CA ASN A 528 -21.42 -22.60 17.56
C ASN A 528 -22.32 -21.37 17.80
N GLN A 529 -23.65 -21.56 17.76
CA GLN A 529 -24.69 -20.54 17.98
C GLN A 529 -24.68 -19.41 16.93
N LYS A 530 -24.10 -19.64 15.75
CA LYS A 530 -24.14 -18.66 14.66
C LYS A 530 -25.58 -18.47 14.16
N PRO A 531 -26.04 -17.23 13.94
CA PRO A 531 -27.32 -16.99 13.26
C PRO A 531 -27.31 -17.55 11.83
N ALA A 532 -28.39 -18.23 11.44
CA ALA A 532 -28.52 -18.78 10.08
C ALA A 532 -28.50 -17.67 9.03
N GLY A 533 -27.77 -17.92 7.94
CA GLY A 533 -27.56 -17.02 6.79
C GLY A 533 -26.47 -15.97 6.98
N ILE A 534 -25.87 -15.84 8.17
CA ILE A 534 -24.75 -14.93 8.43
C ILE A 534 -23.42 -15.66 8.18
N LEU A 535 -22.49 -15.00 7.47
CA LEU A 535 -21.15 -15.53 7.25
C LEU A 535 -20.38 -15.61 8.59
N PRO A 536 -19.71 -16.74 8.91
CA PRO A 536 -18.83 -16.80 10.07
C PRO A 536 -17.56 -15.95 9.86
N ALA A 537 -16.88 -15.60 10.95
CA ALA A 537 -15.60 -14.90 10.86
C ALA A 537 -14.49 -15.78 10.27
N ALA A 538 -14.58 -17.09 10.47
CA ALA A 538 -13.66 -18.07 9.90
C ALA A 538 -14.27 -19.47 9.84
N VAL A 539 -13.71 -20.33 9.01
CA VAL A 539 -13.99 -21.78 8.96
C VAL A 539 -12.65 -22.52 9.07
N SER A 540 -12.47 -23.41 10.05
CA SER A 540 -11.21 -24.18 10.14
C SER A 540 -11.11 -25.22 9.03
N PHE A 541 -9.96 -25.29 8.35
CA PHE A 541 -9.83 -26.15 7.16
C PHE A 541 -10.02 -27.65 7.48
N HIS A 542 -9.46 -28.12 8.59
CA HIS A 542 -9.47 -29.55 8.94
C HIS A 542 -10.78 -30.04 9.56
N LYS A 543 -11.50 -29.17 10.28
CA LYS A 543 -12.70 -29.54 11.07
C LYS A 543 -13.96 -28.86 10.61
N GLU A 544 -13.85 -27.87 9.72
CA GLU A 544 -14.95 -27.05 9.21
C GLU A 544 -15.76 -26.41 10.35
N THR A 545 -15.07 -26.03 11.43
CA THR A 545 -15.68 -25.39 12.60
C THR A 545 -15.86 -23.91 12.34
N LEU A 546 -17.07 -23.40 12.61
CA LEU A 546 -17.43 -21.99 12.46
C LEU A 546 -16.83 -21.16 13.60
N GLY A 547 -16.01 -20.18 13.26
CA GLY A 547 -15.09 -19.48 14.18
C GLY A 547 -13.66 -20.04 14.17
N GLY A 548 -13.34 -20.96 13.25
CA GLY A 548 -11.98 -21.49 13.14
C GLY A 548 -11.59 -22.35 14.34
N TYR A 549 -10.59 -21.89 15.10
CA TYR A 549 -10.13 -22.53 16.34
C TYR A 549 -10.54 -21.74 17.59
N GLY A 550 -11.21 -20.59 17.42
CA GLY A 550 -11.75 -19.81 18.53
C GLY A 550 -12.98 -20.46 19.16
N THR A 551 -13.36 -19.98 20.34
CA THR A 551 -14.55 -20.45 21.06
C THR A 551 -15.85 -19.87 20.51
N HIS A 552 -15.79 -18.85 19.65
CA HIS A 552 -16.95 -18.12 19.15
C HIS A 552 -16.92 -18.02 17.63
N TRP A 553 -18.08 -18.11 16.98
CA TRP A 553 -18.19 -18.06 15.52
C TRP A 553 -17.71 -16.73 14.90
N TYR A 554 -17.72 -15.67 15.71
CA TYR A 554 -17.42 -14.30 15.32
C TYR A 554 -15.98 -13.85 15.62
N ASP A 555 -15.17 -14.68 16.29
CA ASP A 555 -13.78 -14.36 16.65
C ASP A 555 -12.90 -15.61 16.52
N PRO A 556 -12.04 -15.67 15.50
CA PRO A 556 -11.16 -16.80 15.28
C PRO A 556 -9.91 -16.82 16.17
N GLN A 557 -9.71 -15.81 17.03
CA GLN A 557 -8.53 -15.65 17.89
C GLN A 557 -7.21 -15.66 17.10
N LEU A 558 -7.24 -15.07 15.90
CA LEU A 558 -6.04 -14.80 15.12
C LEU A 558 -5.30 -13.57 15.70
N PRO A 559 -4.00 -13.42 15.42
CA PRO A 559 -3.19 -12.30 15.94
C PRO A 559 -3.75 -10.89 15.67
N TYR A 560 -4.49 -10.71 14.58
CA TYR A 560 -5.09 -9.44 14.19
C TYR A 560 -6.61 -9.46 14.41
N ASP A 561 -7.12 -8.40 15.04
CA ASP A 561 -8.53 -8.24 15.37
C ASP A 561 -9.43 -8.06 14.14
N TYR A 562 -8.84 -7.62 13.02
CA TYR A 562 -9.57 -7.39 11.79
C TYR A 562 -10.07 -8.68 11.10
N TYR A 563 -9.70 -9.87 11.61
CA TYR A 563 -10.29 -11.15 11.23
C TYR A 563 -11.60 -11.47 11.97
N SER A 564 -11.96 -10.67 12.97
CA SER A 564 -13.24 -10.81 13.69
C SER A 564 -14.42 -10.32 12.85
N PHE A 565 -15.60 -10.85 13.11
CA PHE A 565 -16.84 -10.48 12.41
C PHE A 565 -17.17 -8.98 12.49
N SER A 566 -16.74 -8.29 13.56
CA SER A 566 -16.90 -6.84 13.71
C SER A 566 -16.25 -6.02 12.58
N SER A 567 -15.32 -6.61 11.84
CA SER A 567 -14.66 -5.99 10.68
C SER A 567 -15.50 -6.20 9.42
N ILE A 568 -16.67 -5.55 9.38
CA ILE A 568 -17.68 -5.71 8.32
C ILE A 568 -17.10 -5.49 6.91
N GLY A 569 -16.15 -4.57 6.75
CA GLY A 569 -15.47 -4.34 5.48
C GLY A 569 -14.78 -5.60 4.93
N HIS A 570 -14.18 -6.42 5.79
CA HIS A 570 -13.51 -7.65 5.40
C HIS A 570 -14.50 -8.79 5.12
N ILE A 571 -15.64 -8.82 5.83
CA ILE A 571 -16.74 -9.73 5.50
C ILE A 571 -17.30 -9.42 4.10
N SER A 572 -17.36 -8.13 3.74
CA SER A 572 -17.86 -7.68 2.43
C SER A 572 -17.00 -8.16 1.26
N GLU A 573 -15.70 -8.39 1.43
CA GLU A 573 -14.83 -8.93 0.36
C GLU A 573 -15.36 -10.27 -0.17
N LEU A 574 -15.77 -11.17 0.73
CA LEU A 574 -16.38 -12.45 0.33
C LEU A 574 -17.78 -12.24 -0.28
N GLN A 575 -18.56 -11.27 0.21
CA GLN A 575 -19.86 -10.97 -0.40
C GLN A 575 -19.72 -10.46 -1.84
N TYR A 576 -18.68 -9.68 -2.16
CA TYR A 576 -18.38 -9.30 -3.55
C TYR A 576 -18.05 -10.51 -4.42
N GLN A 577 -17.30 -11.48 -3.88
CA GLN A 577 -17.02 -12.74 -4.57
C GLN A 577 -18.31 -13.54 -4.87
N LEU A 578 -19.25 -13.61 -3.93
CA LEU A 578 -20.53 -14.29 -4.12
C LEU A 578 -21.40 -13.57 -5.16
N LEU A 579 -21.44 -12.22 -5.14
CA LEU A 579 -22.13 -11.42 -6.16
C LEU A 579 -21.51 -11.60 -7.55
N ALA A 580 -20.18 -11.72 -7.64
CA ALA A 580 -19.51 -12.04 -8.90
C ALA A 580 -19.92 -13.43 -9.45
N LEU A 581 -20.05 -14.42 -8.56
CA LEU A 581 -20.56 -15.75 -8.95
C LEU A 581 -22.02 -15.70 -9.41
N TYR A 582 -22.87 -14.90 -8.75
CA TYR A 582 -24.23 -14.64 -9.26
C TYR A 582 -24.18 -13.99 -10.65
N ALA A 583 -23.33 -13.00 -10.87
CA ALA A 583 -23.20 -12.37 -12.19
C ALA A 583 -22.81 -13.38 -13.29
N HIS A 584 -21.96 -14.36 -12.95
CA HIS A 584 -21.54 -15.41 -13.87
C HIS A 584 -22.56 -16.51 -14.13
N THR A 585 -23.28 -16.93 -13.09
CA THR A 585 -24.11 -18.15 -13.11
C THR A 585 -25.61 -17.86 -13.17
N GLN A 586 -26.02 -16.66 -12.74
CA GLN A 586 -27.40 -16.28 -12.47
C GLN A 586 -28.10 -17.17 -11.41
N ASP A 587 -27.35 -17.93 -10.62
CA ASP A 587 -27.89 -18.80 -9.57
C ASP A 587 -28.18 -17.98 -8.30
N PRO A 588 -29.45 -17.77 -7.91
CA PRO A 588 -29.81 -16.98 -6.73
C PRO A 588 -29.29 -17.59 -5.42
N PHE A 589 -28.79 -18.83 -5.43
CA PHE A 589 -28.07 -19.43 -4.30
C PHE A 589 -26.98 -18.51 -3.75
N TYR A 590 -26.22 -17.84 -4.62
CA TYR A 590 -25.15 -16.94 -4.19
C TYR A 590 -25.63 -15.62 -3.57
N LEU A 591 -26.92 -15.28 -3.68
CA LEU A 591 -27.51 -14.08 -3.06
C LEU A 591 -27.93 -14.31 -1.60
N GLN A 592 -28.10 -15.56 -1.17
CA GLN A 592 -28.71 -15.90 0.12
C GLN A 592 -28.05 -15.23 1.33
N PRO A 593 -26.70 -15.16 1.45
CA PRO A 593 -26.08 -14.49 2.59
C PRO A 593 -26.37 -12.98 2.60
N LEU A 594 -26.31 -12.31 1.45
CA LEU A 594 -26.61 -10.88 1.34
C LEU A 594 -28.10 -10.59 1.60
N ASP A 595 -29.01 -11.44 1.11
CA ASP A 595 -30.45 -11.31 1.36
C ASP A 595 -30.77 -11.47 2.84
N THR A 596 -30.03 -12.32 3.56
CA THR A 596 -30.15 -12.44 5.02
C THR A 596 -29.73 -11.15 5.71
N VAL A 597 -28.58 -10.58 5.34
CA VAL A 597 -28.10 -9.28 5.85
C VAL A 597 -29.13 -8.17 5.57
N ALA A 598 -29.68 -8.13 4.36
CA ALA A 598 -30.73 -7.18 3.98
C ALA A 598 -31.99 -7.34 4.83
N ALA A 599 -32.45 -8.58 5.05
CA ALA A 599 -33.61 -8.87 5.89
C ALA A 599 -33.40 -8.45 7.36
N TYR A 600 -32.18 -8.54 7.87
CA TYR A 600 -31.82 -8.12 9.23
C TYR A 600 -31.88 -6.59 9.39
N LEU A 601 -31.41 -5.85 8.38
CA LEU A 601 -31.43 -4.39 8.37
C LEU A 601 -32.82 -3.78 8.11
N ARG A 602 -33.71 -4.47 7.39
CA ARG A 602 -35.10 -4.00 7.14
C ARG A 602 -36.01 -4.04 8.37
N ARG A 603 -35.62 -4.73 9.44
CA ARG A 603 -36.43 -4.81 10.67
C ARG A 603 -36.38 -3.46 11.39
N HIS A 604 -37.53 -2.85 11.62
CA HIS A 604 -37.64 -1.45 12.04
C HIS A 604 -37.28 -1.21 13.51
N THR A 605 -37.43 -2.23 14.38
CA THR A 605 -37.13 -2.11 15.80
C THR A 605 -35.75 -2.69 16.09
N MET A 606 -34.85 -1.86 16.61
CA MET A 606 -33.58 -2.27 17.20
C MET A 606 -33.58 -1.90 18.67
N SER A 607 -33.03 -2.76 19.51
CA SER A 607 -32.86 -2.45 20.93
C SER A 607 -31.67 -1.51 21.11
N ASP A 608 -31.84 -0.46 21.92
CA ASP A 608 -30.73 0.41 22.35
C ASP A 608 -29.81 -0.28 23.38
N GLN A 609 -30.25 -1.39 23.97
CA GLN A 609 -29.43 -2.17 24.91
C GLN A 609 -28.36 -2.95 24.16
N GLN A 610 -27.12 -2.92 24.65
CA GLN A 610 -26.02 -3.70 24.08
C GLN A 610 -26.38 -5.19 24.08
N ALA A 611 -26.50 -5.77 22.88
CA ALA A 611 -26.87 -7.16 22.74
C ALA A 611 -25.66 -8.10 23.02
N PRO A 612 -25.89 -9.33 23.52
CA PRO A 612 -24.81 -10.30 23.73
C PRO A 612 -24.06 -10.59 22.43
N ALA A 613 -22.73 -10.60 22.47
CA ALA A 613 -21.90 -10.85 21.30
C ALA A 613 -22.22 -12.19 20.64
N GLY A 614 -22.32 -12.21 19.31
CA GLY A 614 -22.71 -13.36 18.50
C GLY A 614 -24.21 -13.62 18.39
N SER A 615 -25.06 -12.90 19.12
CA SER A 615 -26.52 -13.00 18.97
C SER A 615 -27.02 -12.32 17.71
N THR A 616 -28.24 -12.66 17.27
CA THR A 616 -28.91 -12.01 16.13
C THR A 616 -29.02 -10.50 16.29
N GLU A 617 -29.36 -10.00 17.48
CA GLU A 617 -29.50 -8.57 17.72
C GLU A 617 -28.14 -7.85 17.73
N TRP A 618 -27.10 -8.52 18.22
CA TRP A 618 -25.73 -7.99 18.14
C TRP A 618 -25.25 -7.87 16.70
N VAL A 619 -25.52 -8.87 15.85
CA VAL A 619 -25.22 -8.78 14.41
C VAL A 619 -25.96 -7.60 13.78
N ARG A 620 -27.23 -7.37 14.13
CA ARG A 620 -28.00 -6.20 13.62
C ARG A 620 -27.37 -4.89 14.05
N GLN A 621 -26.98 -4.75 15.32
CA GLN A 621 -26.30 -3.57 15.87
C GLN A 621 -24.99 -3.27 15.12
N LEU A 622 -24.18 -4.29 14.82
CA LEU A 622 -22.96 -4.12 14.03
C LEU A 622 -23.24 -3.72 12.58
N LEU A 623 -24.18 -4.40 11.91
CA LEU A 623 -24.50 -4.14 10.50
C LEU A 623 -25.09 -2.74 10.26
N ALA A 624 -25.79 -2.18 11.25
CA ALA A 624 -26.37 -0.84 11.21
C ALA A 624 -25.43 0.25 11.75
N GLY A 625 -24.38 -0.13 12.47
CA GLY A 625 -23.45 0.78 13.13
C GLY A 625 -22.44 1.47 12.20
N PRO A 626 -21.42 2.12 12.78
CA PRO A 626 -20.29 2.69 12.04
C PRO A 626 -19.63 1.62 11.15
N GLY A 627 -19.50 1.89 9.86
CA GLY A 627 -18.99 0.93 8.87
C GLY A 627 -20.06 0.27 7.98
N SER A 628 -21.35 0.50 8.26
CA SER A 628 -22.47 0.03 7.43
C SER A 628 -22.42 0.49 5.97
N SER A 629 -21.63 1.51 5.66
CA SER A 629 -21.41 2.00 4.29
C SER A 629 -20.75 0.97 3.37
N ALA A 630 -20.03 -0.01 3.91
CA ALA A 630 -19.56 -1.18 3.16
C ALA A 630 -20.74 -2.00 2.61
N ASN A 631 -21.83 -2.13 3.38
CA ASN A 631 -23.05 -2.82 2.94
C ASN A 631 -23.79 -2.03 1.86
N GLY A 632 -23.80 -0.69 1.94
CA GLY A 632 -24.44 0.17 0.93
C GLY A 632 -23.93 -0.07 -0.50
N LYS A 633 -22.61 -0.27 -0.65
CA LYS A 633 -21.99 -0.61 -1.95
C LYS A 633 -22.42 -2.01 -2.43
N LEU A 634 -22.46 -3.00 -1.54
CA LEU A 634 -22.91 -4.36 -1.86
C LEU A 634 -24.36 -4.37 -2.36
N PHE A 635 -25.25 -3.67 -1.67
CA PHE A 635 -26.65 -3.53 -2.07
C PHE A 635 -26.79 -2.84 -3.43
N SER A 636 -25.94 -1.86 -3.72
CA SER A 636 -25.91 -1.17 -5.02
C SER A 636 -25.49 -2.11 -6.15
N LEU A 637 -24.44 -2.91 -5.95
CA LEU A 637 -24.05 -3.95 -6.91
C LEU A 637 -25.15 -5.01 -7.08
N ALA A 638 -25.75 -5.48 -5.98
CA ALA A 638 -26.84 -6.46 -6.05
C ALA A 638 -28.06 -5.91 -6.80
N LYS A 639 -28.47 -4.67 -6.56
CA LYS A 639 -29.53 -3.98 -7.34
C LYS A 639 -29.16 -3.94 -8.82
N GLN A 640 -27.92 -3.60 -9.15
CA GLN A 640 -27.46 -3.51 -10.53
C GLN A 640 -27.47 -4.87 -11.25
N LEU A 641 -27.05 -5.94 -10.56
CA LEU A 641 -27.01 -7.29 -11.14
C LEU A 641 -28.39 -7.94 -11.25
N THR A 642 -29.26 -7.72 -10.27
CA THR A 642 -30.57 -8.41 -10.16
C THR A 642 -31.74 -7.60 -10.72
N GLY A 643 -31.61 -6.27 -10.81
CA GLY A 643 -32.72 -5.35 -11.05
C GLY A 643 -33.71 -5.23 -9.88
N SER A 644 -33.45 -5.87 -8.73
CA SER A 644 -34.40 -5.96 -7.63
C SER A 644 -34.46 -4.66 -6.82
N THR A 645 -35.68 -4.15 -6.61
CA THR A 645 -35.95 -2.96 -5.79
C THR A 645 -35.87 -3.22 -4.29
N GLN A 646 -35.69 -4.47 -3.88
CA GLN A 646 -35.62 -4.84 -2.46
C GLN A 646 -34.47 -4.14 -1.72
N TYR A 647 -33.45 -3.70 -2.44
CA TYR A 647 -32.26 -3.06 -1.88
C TYR A 647 -32.40 -1.53 -1.76
N ASP A 648 -33.45 -0.93 -2.33
CA ASP A 648 -33.54 0.54 -2.51
C ASP A 648 -33.54 1.30 -1.18
N ALA A 649 -34.36 0.87 -0.21
CA ALA A 649 -34.39 1.48 1.11
C ALA A 649 -33.03 1.37 1.84
N LEU A 650 -32.33 0.24 1.67
CA LEU A 650 -31.03 0.00 2.29
C LEU A 650 -29.93 0.85 1.65
N ILE A 651 -29.98 1.04 0.33
CA ILE A 651 -29.08 1.96 -0.39
C ILE A 651 -29.37 3.41 0.02
N ALA A 652 -30.63 3.81 0.16
CA ALA A 652 -30.98 5.15 0.63
C ALA A 652 -30.42 5.44 2.03
N GLN A 653 -30.43 4.43 2.92
CA GLN A 653 -29.96 4.56 4.29
C GLN A 653 -28.43 4.45 4.43
N HIS A 654 -27.81 3.48 3.75
CA HIS A 654 -26.40 3.09 3.96
C HIS A 654 -25.48 3.35 2.76
N GLY A 655 -26.02 3.74 1.61
CA GLY A 655 -25.27 3.99 0.39
C GLY A 655 -24.31 5.18 0.49
N GLN A 656 -23.28 5.18 -0.34
CA GLN A 656 -22.43 6.34 -0.55
C GLN A 656 -23.18 7.41 -1.37
N PRO A 657 -22.70 8.67 -1.42
CA PRO A 657 -23.39 9.75 -2.12
C PRO A 657 -23.82 9.43 -3.56
N TYR A 658 -22.94 8.78 -4.35
CA TYR A 658 -23.28 8.37 -5.72
C TYR A 658 -24.37 7.27 -5.75
N ASN A 659 -24.34 6.31 -4.82
CA ASN A 659 -25.35 5.26 -4.75
C ASN A 659 -26.74 5.83 -4.46
N LYS A 660 -26.82 6.80 -3.54
CA LYS A 660 -28.05 7.52 -3.21
C LYS A 660 -28.54 8.37 -4.38
N PHE A 661 -27.63 9.07 -5.04
CA PHE A 661 -27.93 9.82 -6.26
C PHE A 661 -28.54 8.90 -7.34
N ARG A 662 -27.98 7.71 -7.55
CA ARG A 662 -28.50 6.73 -8.52
C ARG A 662 -29.92 6.22 -8.24
N LEU A 663 -30.42 6.37 -7.01
CA LEU A 663 -31.81 6.01 -6.67
C LEU A 663 -32.81 7.13 -6.96
N HIS A 664 -32.44 8.38 -6.67
CA HIS A 664 -33.41 9.48 -6.56
C HIS A 664 -33.11 10.69 -7.45
N GLY A 665 -31.95 10.72 -8.11
CA GLY A 665 -31.49 11.88 -8.88
C GLY A 665 -31.14 13.10 -8.01
N ASN A 666 -31.09 12.96 -6.68
CA ASN A 666 -30.83 14.08 -5.79
C ASN A 666 -29.37 14.55 -5.85
N ARG A 667 -29.13 15.69 -6.51
CA ARG A 667 -27.80 16.27 -6.68
C ARG A 667 -27.17 16.79 -5.38
N GLN A 668 -27.96 17.06 -4.33
CA GLN A 668 -27.43 17.51 -3.04
C GLN A 668 -26.52 16.47 -2.40
N GLU A 669 -26.82 15.17 -2.60
CA GLU A 669 -25.96 14.07 -2.13
C GLU A 669 -24.57 14.19 -2.76
N LEU A 670 -24.50 14.42 -4.07
CA LEU A 670 -23.24 14.60 -4.78
C LEU A 670 -22.48 15.82 -4.23
N MET A 671 -23.18 16.90 -3.88
CA MET A 671 -22.52 18.15 -3.46
C MET A 671 -21.85 17.98 -2.10
N ALA A 672 -22.56 17.39 -1.13
CA ALA A 672 -21.99 17.07 0.17
C ALA A 672 -20.77 16.14 0.04
N GLY A 673 -20.84 15.14 -0.85
CA GLY A 673 -19.72 14.23 -1.07
C GLY A 673 -18.52 14.89 -1.76
N LEU A 674 -18.73 15.79 -2.73
CA LEU A 674 -17.65 16.52 -3.39
C LEU A 674 -16.96 17.50 -2.44
N GLU A 675 -17.71 18.14 -1.53
CA GLU A 675 -17.11 18.99 -0.49
C GLU A 675 -16.17 18.19 0.41
N GLN A 676 -16.53 16.96 0.79
CA GLN A 676 -15.64 16.08 1.55
C GLN A 676 -14.35 15.74 0.78
N VAL A 677 -14.45 15.47 -0.53
CA VAL A 677 -13.27 15.21 -1.37
C VAL A 677 -12.38 16.45 -1.41
N LEU A 678 -12.96 17.61 -1.66
CA LEU A 678 -12.25 18.88 -1.75
C LEU A 678 -11.59 19.27 -0.43
N GLU A 679 -12.24 19.00 0.69
CA GLU A 679 -11.67 19.21 2.03
C GLU A 679 -10.36 18.44 2.22
N SER A 680 -10.25 17.22 1.67
CA SER A 680 -9.02 16.44 1.74
C SER A 680 -7.91 16.94 0.80
N LEU A 681 -8.26 17.61 -0.30
CA LEU A 681 -7.33 18.04 -1.36
C LEU A 681 -6.93 19.52 -1.27
N ARG A 682 -7.69 20.34 -0.55
CA ARG A 682 -7.46 21.79 -0.41
C ARG A 682 -6.37 22.13 0.61
N TYR A 683 -6.04 21.21 1.51
CA TYR A 683 -5.22 21.51 2.67
C TYR A 683 -4.06 20.53 2.85
N ASN A 684 -3.03 21.01 3.54
CA ASN A 684 -1.92 20.21 4.05
C ASN A 684 -1.20 19.39 2.98
N TRP A 685 -1.03 19.97 1.79
CA TRP A 685 -0.32 19.35 0.67
C TRP A 685 1.01 18.69 1.06
N PRO A 686 1.88 19.28 1.91
CA PRO A 686 3.11 18.62 2.35
C PRO A 686 2.87 17.27 3.06
N LEU A 687 1.78 17.10 3.83
CA LEU A 687 1.43 15.81 4.48
C LEU A 687 1.02 14.72 3.49
N LEU A 688 0.59 15.09 2.27
CA LEU A 688 0.28 14.15 1.20
C LEU A 688 1.46 13.91 0.26
N THR A 689 2.56 14.66 0.44
CA THR A 689 3.70 14.70 -0.50
C THR A 689 5.05 14.65 0.21
N SER A 690 5.67 15.79 0.50
CA SER A 690 7.06 15.88 0.95
C SER A 690 7.30 15.31 2.35
N GLU A 691 6.29 15.35 3.22
CA GLU A 691 6.40 14.95 4.62
C GLU A 691 6.12 13.46 4.86
N VAL A 692 5.29 12.83 4.02
CA VAL A 692 4.82 11.46 4.26
C VAL A 692 5.97 10.45 4.25
N LYS A 693 5.89 9.48 5.16
CA LYS A 693 6.85 8.36 5.24
C LYS A 693 6.24 7.01 4.86
N PHE A 694 4.96 6.83 5.13
CA PHE A 694 4.20 5.62 4.84
C PHE A 694 3.16 5.94 3.78
N THR A 695 3.32 5.38 2.58
CA THR A 695 2.51 5.76 1.40
C THR A 695 1.08 5.25 1.48
N ASP A 696 0.82 4.22 2.28
CA ASP A 696 -0.49 3.76 2.74
C ASP A 696 -1.15 4.75 3.73
N ARG A 697 -0.62 5.97 3.88
CA ARG A 697 -1.26 7.09 4.57
C ARG A 697 -1.62 8.23 3.62
N VAL A 698 -1.34 8.07 2.32
CA VAL A 698 -1.75 9.00 1.27
C VAL A 698 -3.06 8.55 0.66
N TYR A 699 -4.15 9.17 1.12
CA TYR A 699 -5.49 8.88 0.64
C TYR A 699 -6.20 10.15 0.18
N VAL A 700 -7.13 9.96 -0.76
CA VAL A 700 -8.16 10.95 -1.11
C VAL A 700 -9.51 10.41 -0.65
N PRO A 701 -9.92 10.67 0.62
CA PRO A 701 -11.23 10.29 1.13
C PRO A 701 -12.35 10.78 0.22
N GLY A 702 -13.30 9.91 -0.08
CA GLY A 702 -14.44 10.24 -0.94
C GLY A 702 -14.17 10.08 -2.43
N SER A 703 -12.95 9.72 -2.87
CA SER A 703 -12.62 9.49 -4.28
C SER A 703 -13.53 8.50 -5.01
N GLN A 704 -14.17 7.56 -4.30
CA GLN A 704 -15.20 6.67 -4.86
C GLN A 704 -16.40 7.41 -5.45
N LEU A 705 -16.71 8.61 -4.96
CA LEU A 705 -17.73 9.48 -5.55
C LEU A 705 -17.30 9.89 -6.97
N LEU A 706 -16.05 10.29 -7.15
CA LEU A 706 -15.52 10.61 -8.47
C LEU A 706 -15.54 9.38 -9.37
N THR A 707 -15.16 8.19 -8.86
CA THR A 707 -15.30 6.93 -9.62
C THR A 707 -16.73 6.77 -10.10
N GLY A 708 -17.72 6.89 -9.21
CA GLY A 708 -19.14 6.75 -9.56
C GLY A 708 -19.63 7.78 -10.56
N MET A 709 -19.37 9.07 -10.32
CA MET A 709 -19.79 10.15 -11.21
C MET A 709 -19.21 9.99 -12.62
N TYR A 710 -17.91 9.71 -12.73
CA TYR A 710 -17.29 9.54 -14.03
C TYR A 710 -17.74 8.26 -14.72
N THR A 711 -17.82 7.13 -14.00
CA THR A 711 -17.87 5.82 -14.67
C THR A 711 -19.18 5.08 -14.56
N GLY A 712 -20.08 5.48 -13.66
CA GLY A 712 -21.27 4.72 -13.34
C GLY A 712 -21.08 3.62 -12.30
N HIS A 713 -19.85 3.41 -11.80
CA HIS A 713 -19.55 2.34 -10.84
C HIS A 713 -20.18 2.58 -9.47
N PHE A 714 -20.52 1.51 -8.78
CA PHE A 714 -21.11 1.57 -7.44
C PHE A 714 -20.08 1.77 -6.30
N GLY A 715 -18.80 1.49 -6.55
CA GLY A 715 -17.75 1.39 -5.53
C GLY A 715 -16.44 2.09 -5.90
N ASN A 716 -15.31 1.54 -5.45
CA ASN A 716 -13.99 2.14 -5.64
C ASN A 716 -13.39 1.88 -7.04
N GLY A 717 -13.85 0.83 -7.72
CA GLY A 717 -13.37 0.44 -9.06
C GLY A 717 -12.49 -0.82 -9.06
N TYR A 718 -12.31 -1.44 -7.90
CA TYR A 718 -11.49 -2.65 -7.69
C TYR A 718 -12.32 -3.90 -7.40
N GLU A 719 -13.60 -3.72 -7.10
CA GLU A 719 -14.57 -4.78 -6.88
C GLU A 719 -14.93 -5.49 -8.21
N TYR A 720 -16.05 -6.22 -8.26
CA TYR A 720 -16.56 -6.76 -9.52
C TYR A 720 -16.84 -5.63 -10.54
N PRO A 721 -16.44 -5.76 -11.82
CA PRO A 721 -16.60 -4.67 -12.79
C PRO A 721 -18.08 -4.37 -13.06
N GLY A 722 -18.52 -3.18 -12.61
CA GLY A 722 -19.90 -2.69 -12.72
C GLY A 722 -20.01 -1.32 -13.37
N LEU A 723 -19.06 -0.97 -14.24
CA LEU A 723 -18.93 0.34 -14.90
C LEU A 723 -19.93 0.51 -16.04
N THR A 724 -20.48 1.71 -16.24
CA THR A 724 -21.27 2.06 -17.42
C THR A 724 -20.34 2.47 -18.57
N ALA A 725 -19.41 3.38 -18.27
CA ALA A 725 -18.56 4.04 -19.25
C ALA A 725 -17.18 4.38 -18.66
N THR A 726 -16.17 4.47 -19.52
CA THR A 726 -14.89 5.15 -19.24
C THR A 726 -14.53 6.05 -20.41
N TRP A 727 -13.58 6.95 -20.22
CA TRP A 727 -13.40 8.08 -21.14
C TRP A 727 -11.97 8.26 -21.62
N GLN A 728 -11.86 8.76 -22.86
CA GLN A 728 -10.62 9.27 -23.44
C GLN A 728 -10.84 10.67 -24.00
N HIS A 729 -9.75 11.45 -24.07
CA HIS A 729 -9.72 12.83 -24.54
C HIS A 729 -10.56 13.82 -23.70
N THR A 730 -10.69 13.56 -22.40
CA THR A 730 -11.46 14.40 -21.45
C THR A 730 -10.57 15.39 -20.71
N GLY A 731 -9.64 14.91 -19.88
CA GLY A 731 -8.81 15.72 -18.99
C GLY A 731 -9.61 16.36 -17.84
N LYS A 732 -8.94 17.19 -17.03
CA LYS A 732 -9.56 17.86 -15.86
C LYS A 732 -10.69 18.82 -16.22
N ASP A 733 -10.69 19.39 -17.44
CA ASP A 733 -11.64 20.40 -17.89
C ASP A 733 -12.93 19.82 -18.50
N MET A 734 -13.16 18.51 -18.34
CA MET A 734 -14.40 17.86 -18.71
C MET A 734 -15.05 17.27 -17.45
N ALA A 735 -16.13 17.90 -16.99
CA ALA A 735 -16.96 17.34 -15.95
C ALA A 735 -17.96 16.36 -16.55
N ILE A 736 -18.13 15.21 -15.92
CA ILE A 736 -18.94 14.08 -16.39
C ILE A 736 -19.73 13.52 -15.21
N LEU A 737 -21.04 13.36 -15.41
CA LEU A 737 -21.94 12.70 -14.48
C LEU A 737 -22.73 11.63 -15.21
N VAL A 738 -22.37 10.37 -14.98
CA VAL A 738 -23.20 9.22 -15.37
C VAL A 738 -24.44 9.22 -14.49
N GLN A 739 -25.56 9.66 -15.06
CA GLN A 739 -26.84 9.77 -14.38
C GLN A 739 -27.46 8.38 -14.15
N ASP A 740 -27.48 7.58 -15.21
CA ASP A 740 -27.94 6.20 -15.16
C ASP A 740 -27.29 5.35 -16.26
N GLY A 741 -27.32 4.03 -16.09
CA GLY A 741 -26.76 3.07 -17.04
C GLY A 741 -27.13 1.64 -16.72
N ASN A 742 -27.43 0.87 -17.77
CA ASN A 742 -27.69 -0.57 -17.73
C ASN A 742 -27.29 -1.21 -19.07
N THR A 743 -27.72 -2.44 -19.34
CA THR A 743 -27.34 -3.18 -20.56
C THR A 743 -27.96 -2.64 -21.87
N ARG A 744 -28.97 -1.77 -21.80
CA ARG A 744 -29.73 -1.27 -22.96
C ARG A 744 -29.74 0.25 -23.07
N SER A 745 -29.35 0.98 -22.04
CA SER A 745 -29.32 2.45 -22.07
C SER A 745 -28.27 3.05 -21.14
N ALA A 746 -27.87 4.28 -21.45
CA ALA A 746 -27.09 5.13 -20.56
C ALA A 746 -27.51 6.59 -20.73
N SER A 747 -27.46 7.36 -19.65
CA SER A 747 -27.67 8.81 -19.67
C SER A 747 -26.52 9.50 -18.94
N ILE A 748 -25.88 10.46 -19.61
CA ILE A 748 -24.66 11.11 -19.14
C ILE A 748 -24.77 12.61 -19.33
N SER A 749 -24.52 13.38 -18.26
CA SER A 749 -24.33 14.84 -18.32
C SER A 749 -22.86 15.18 -18.48
N PHE A 750 -22.58 16.20 -19.28
CA PHE A 750 -21.27 16.78 -19.51
C PHE A 750 -21.30 18.28 -19.25
N PHE A 751 -20.17 18.81 -18.78
CA PHE A 751 -19.86 20.23 -18.90
C PHE A 751 -18.39 20.39 -19.30
N ASN A 752 -18.14 21.07 -20.43
CA ASN A 752 -16.80 21.30 -20.95
C ASN A 752 -16.33 22.72 -20.62
N PHE A 753 -15.29 22.82 -19.80
CA PHE A 753 -14.68 24.09 -19.39
C PHE A 753 -13.64 24.61 -20.39
N GLY A 754 -13.25 23.79 -21.37
CA GLY A 754 -12.32 24.16 -22.43
C GLY A 754 -13.01 24.31 -23.79
N ALA A 755 -12.20 24.35 -24.84
CA ALA A 755 -12.69 24.39 -26.22
C ALA A 755 -13.52 23.15 -26.58
N ALA A 756 -14.45 23.31 -27.53
CA ALA A 756 -15.25 22.21 -28.05
C ALA A 756 -14.37 21.08 -28.57
N ARG A 757 -14.70 19.83 -28.23
CA ARG A 757 -13.88 18.65 -28.57
C ARG A 757 -14.69 17.39 -28.67
N THR A 758 -14.14 16.40 -29.38
CA THR A 758 -14.69 15.05 -29.39
C THR A 758 -14.05 14.23 -28.28
N VAL A 759 -14.87 13.79 -27.33
CA VAL A 759 -14.48 12.80 -26.32
C VAL A 759 -14.85 11.41 -26.81
N GLN A 760 -14.22 10.37 -26.27
CA GLN A 760 -14.50 9.00 -26.63
C GLN A 760 -14.96 8.22 -25.40
N LEU A 761 -16.20 7.72 -25.48
CA LEU A 761 -16.79 6.81 -24.51
C LEU A 761 -16.37 5.37 -24.83
N GLN A 762 -15.92 4.61 -23.84
CA GLN A 762 -15.83 3.15 -23.90
C GLN A 762 -17.02 2.55 -23.15
N SER A 763 -17.90 1.83 -23.85
CA SER A 763 -19.13 1.28 -23.23
C SER A 763 -18.81 -0.05 -22.54
N TRP A 764 -19.11 -0.20 -21.26
CA TRP A 764 -18.80 -1.44 -20.52
C TRP A 764 -19.99 -2.34 -20.27
N GLN A 765 -21.18 -1.75 -20.07
CA GLN A 765 -22.41 -2.47 -19.77
C GLN A 765 -23.32 -2.69 -20.98
N LEU A 766 -23.29 -1.80 -21.97
CA LEU A 766 -24.20 -1.86 -23.12
C LEU A 766 -23.99 -3.17 -23.90
N SER A 767 -25.04 -3.97 -24.02
CA SER A 767 -25.04 -5.20 -24.81
C SER A 767 -24.89 -4.92 -26.31
N PRO A 768 -24.46 -5.90 -27.13
CA PRO A 768 -24.45 -5.73 -28.57
C PRO A 768 -25.83 -5.37 -29.13
N GLY A 769 -25.87 -4.48 -30.12
CA GLY A 769 -27.10 -4.00 -30.74
C GLY A 769 -26.93 -2.69 -31.51
N LEU A 770 -28.02 -2.25 -32.15
CA LEU A 770 -28.10 -0.92 -32.76
C LEU A 770 -28.65 0.06 -31.73
N TYR A 771 -27.96 1.18 -31.54
CA TYR A 771 -28.31 2.22 -30.57
C TYR A 771 -28.60 3.55 -31.26
N SER A 772 -29.54 4.31 -30.71
CA SER A 772 -29.66 5.76 -30.91
C SER A 772 -28.83 6.46 -29.84
N ILE A 773 -28.07 7.48 -30.26
CA ILE A 773 -27.28 8.34 -29.40
C ILE A 773 -27.78 9.76 -29.65
N GLN A 774 -28.57 10.28 -28.72
CA GLN A 774 -29.14 11.61 -28.76
C GLN A 774 -28.32 12.53 -27.86
N THR A 775 -27.87 13.66 -28.39
CA THR A 775 -27.12 14.70 -27.67
C THR A 775 -27.95 15.98 -27.68
N GLY A 776 -28.04 16.67 -26.55
CA GLY A 776 -28.76 17.94 -26.45
C GLY A 776 -28.33 18.79 -25.26
N TYR A 777 -28.72 20.06 -25.26
CA TYR A 777 -28.47 20.95 -24.13
C TYR A 777 -29.43 20.67 -22.98
N ASP A 778 -28.90 20.76 -21.78
CA ASP A 778 -29.62 20.83 -20.52
C ASP A 778 -29.49 22.27 -20.00
N THR A 779 -30.58 23.02 -20.02
CA THR A 779 -30.59 24.46 -19.71
C THR A 779 -31.06 24.76 -18.29
N ASN A 780 -31.63 23.77 -17.60
CA ASN A 780 -32.17 23.90 -16.25
C ASN A 780 -31.44 23.03 -15.20
N ASP A 781 -30.43 22.27 -15.64
CA ASP A 781 -29.61 21.36 -14.82
C ASP A 781 -30.44 20.23 -14.18
N ASP A 782 -31.48 19.74 -14.86
CA ASP A 782 -32.32 18.61 -14.41
C ASP A 782 -31.86 17.25 -14.93
N GLY A 783 -30.86 17.22 -15.82
CA GLY A 783 -30.32 16.01 -16.43
C GLY A 783 -31.07 15.52 -17.67
N GLN A 784 -32.03 16.29 -18.18
CA GLN A 784 -32.79 15.98 -19.39
C GLN A 784 -32.37 16.87 -20.57
N ILE A 785 -32.74 16.44 -21.77
CA ILE A 785 -32.49 17.23 -22.99
C ILE A 785 -33.66 18.20 -23.18
N ASP A 786 -33.38 19.50 -23.02
CA ASP A 786 -34.32 20.57 -23.36
C ASP A 786 -34.26 20.89 -24.87
N GLN A 787 -33.05 20.90 -25.42
CA GLN A 787 -32.78 21.32 -26.80
C GLN A 787 -31.90 20.30 -27.52
N PRO A 788 -32.46 19.43 -28.38
CA PRO A 788 -31.69 18.47 -29.15
C PRO A 788 -30.65 19.14 -30.06
N ILE A 789 -29.44 18.58 -30.13
CA ILE A 789 -28.33 19.02 -30.98
C ILE A 789 -28.13 18.03 -32.13
N ALA A 790 -28.04 16.74 -31.79
CA ALA A 790 -27.75 15.68 -32.76
C ALA A 790 -28.36 14.35 -32.30
N GLU A 791 -28.74 13.52 -33.27
CA GLU A 791 -29.07 12.12 -33.04
C GLU A 791 -28.29 11.29 -34.06
N THR A 792 -27.54 10.30 -33.58
CA THR A 792 -26.77 9.38 -34.42
C THR A 792 -27.15 7.94 -34.11
N ARG A 793 -26.80 7.03 -35.01
CA ARG A 793 -26.98 5.59 -34.79
C ARG A 793 -25.64 4.88 -34.85
N GLN A 794 -25.41 3.99 -33.90
CA GLN A 794 -24.19 3.19 -33.85
C GLN A 794 -24.51 1.73 -33.52
N THR A 795 -23.86 0.82 -34.24
CA THR A 795 -23.91 -0.61 -33.91
C THR A 795 -22.77 -0.94 -32.96
N LEU A 796 -23.12 -1.56 -31.83
CA LEU A 796 -22.19 -2.10 -30.85
C LEU A 796 -22.12 -3.62 -31.06
N ALA A 797 -20.92 -4.18 -31.20
CA ALA A 797 -20.74 -5.59 -31.58
C ALA A 797 -20.05 -6.44 -30.50
N GLU A 798 -19.29 -5.79 -29.63
CA GLU A 798 -18.48 -6.37 -28.56
C GLU A 798 -18.94 -5.89 -27.20
N ARG A 799 -18.31 -6.37 -26.11
CA ARG A 799 -18.57 -5.85 -24.76
C ARG A 799 -18.17 -4.38 -24.66
N VAL A 800 -16.97 -4.07 -25.16
CA VAL A 800 -16.40 -2.73 -25.14
C VAL A 800 -16.41 -2.14 -26.54
N ASN A 801 -17.05 -1.00 -26.70
CA ASN A 801 -17.13 -0.28 -27.97
C ASN A 801 -16.74 1.17 -27.75
N ARG A 802 -16.19 1.80 -28.79
CA ARG A 802 -15.78 3.21 -28.78
C ARG A 802 -16.88 4.05 -29.42
N ILE A 803 -17.45 4.97 -28.65
CA ILE A 803 -18.52 5.88 -29.09
C ILE A 803 -17.97 7.31 -29.06
N PRO A 804 -17.74 7.96 -30.22
CA PRO A 804 -17.30 9.34 -30.27
C PRO A 804 -18.47 10.28 -29.93
N LEU A 805 -18.23 11.24 -29.03
CA LEU A 805 -19.22 12.23 -28.60
C LEU A 805 -18.63 13.63 -28.77
N HIS A 806 -19.32 14.48 -29.54
CA HIS A 806 -18.90 15.87 -29.71
C HIS A 806 -19.50 16.74 -28.61
N ILE A 807 -18.65 17.31 -27.76
CA ILE A 807 -19.07 18.12 -26.62
C ILE A 807 -18.73 19.60 -26.87
N PRO A 808 -19.73 20.49 -26.99
CA PRO A 808 -19.52 21.93 -27.18
C PRO A 808 -18.85 22.58 -25.96
N GLU A 809 -18.29 23.77 -26.14
CA GLU A 809 -17.70 24.56 -25.05
C GLU A 809 -18.77 25.26 -24.20
N GLY A 810 -18.54 25.35 -22.88
CA GLY A 810 -19.25 26.25 -21.97
C GLY A 810 -20.75 25.98 -21.77
N LYS A 811 -21.25 24.80 -22.15
CA LYS A 811 -22.66 24.42 -22.03
C LYS A 811 -22.81 23.05 -21.36
N THR A 812 -23.87 22.89 -20.56
CA THR A 812 -24.29 21.58 -20.05
C THR A 812 -24.96 20.79 -21.16
N VAL A 813 -24.52 19.56 -21.35
CA VAL A 813 -24.97 18.68 -22.43
C VAL A 813 -25.36 17.34 -21.84
N VAL A 814 -26.48 16.79 -22.27
CA VAL A 814 -26.92 15.44 -21.93
C VAL A 814 -26.81 14.56 -23.17
N VAL A 815 -26.24 13.37 -22.97
CA VAL A 815 -26.17 12.31 -23.97
C VAL A 815 -27.02 11.13 -23.49
N ASN A 816 -28.07 10.83 -24.25
CA ASN A 816 -28.93 9.67 -24.04
C ASN A 816 -28.62 8.60 -25.07
N ILE A 817 -28.19 7.43 -24.61
CA ILE A 817 -27.90 6.25 -25.42
C ILE A 817 -29.02 5.23 -25.18
N ARG A 818 -29.72 4.81 -26.23
CA ARG A 818 -30.84 3.87 -26.12
C ARG A 818 -30.76 2.78 -27.20
N GLN A 819 -30.86 1.53 -26.78
CA GLN A 819 -30.92 0.41 -27.72
C GLN A 819 -32.21 0.47 -28.54
N LEU A 820 -32.06 0.51 -29.86
CA LEU A 820 -33.16 0.43 -30.83
C LEU A 820 -33.45 -1.02 -31.23
N GLN A 821 -32.38 -1.79 -31.42
CA GLN A 821 -32.46 -3.20 -31.82
C GLN A 821 -31.40 -4.01 -31.08
N GLN A 822 -31.81 -5.14 -30.51
CA GLN A 822 -30.89 -6.08 -29.88
C GLN A 822 -30.03 -6.77 -30.94
N GLY A 823 -28.72 -6.86 -30.69
CA GLY A 823 -27.76 -7.58 -31.53
C GLY A 823 -27.55 -9.02 -31.07
N ALA A 824 -26.59 -9.70 -31.70
CA ALA A 824 -26.17 -11.03 -31.28
C ALA A 824 -25.56 -10.99 -29.87
N GLU A 825 -25.93 -11.92 -29.00
CA GLU A 825 -25.38 -12.00 -27.65
C GLU A 825 -23.86 -12.14 -27.66
N LEU A 826 -23.24 -11.70 -26.56
CA LEU A 826 -21.80 -11.92 -26.37
C LEU A 826 -21.55 -13.42 -26.26
N PRO A 827 -20.54 -13.95 -26.96
CA PRO A 827 -20.25 -15.37 -26.90
C PRO A 827 -19.86 -15.80 -25.47
N VAL A 828 -20.48 -16.86 -24.97
CA VAL A 828 -20.04 -17.51 -23.72
C VAL A 828 -18.70 -18.22 -23.92
N SER A 829 -18.48 -18.74 -25.13
CA SER A 829 -17.25 -19.39 -25.56
C SER A 829 -16.69 -18.69 -26.78
N ALA A 830 -15.51 -18.09 -26.64
CA ALA A 830 -14.81 -17.37 -27.71
C ALA A 830 -13.28 -17.47 -27.54
N PRO A 831 -12.51 -17.56 -28.64
CA PRO A 831 -11.10 -17.23 -28.58
C PRO A 831 -10.94 -15.72 -28.38
N ASP A 832 -9.72 -15.31 -28.08
CA ASP A 832 -9.36 -13.89 -28.03
C ASP A 832 -7.89 -13.78 -28.36
N LEU A 833 -7.59 -13.59 -29.64
CA LEU A 833 -6.22 -13.42 -30.08
C LEU A 833 -5.72 -12.06 -29.62
N ALA A 834 -4.49 -12.06 -29.13
CA ALA A 834 -3.86 -10.83 -28.69
C ALA A 834 -2.40 -10.79 -29.12
N LEU A 835 -1.92 -9.61 -29.49
CA LEU A 835 -0.54 -9.40 -29.87
C LEU A 835 0.21 -8.64 -28.78
N SER A 836 1.42 -9.09 -28.46
CA SER A 836 2.33 -8.35 -27.57
C SER A 836 3.78 -8.33 -28.08
N SER A 837 4.63 -7.53 -27.43
CA SER A 837 6.10 -7.59 -27.55
C SER A 837 6.64 -7.43 -28.97
N LEU A 838 6.31 -6.33 -29.65
CA LEU A 838 6.84 -6.00 -30.98
C LEU A 838 8.35 -5.64 -30.90
N THR A 839 9.18 -6.62 -31.25
CA THR A 839 10.64 -6.58 -31.10
C THR A 839 11.34 -6.58 -32.46
N LEU A 840 12.45 -5.84 -32.51
CA LEU A 840 13.35 -5.79 -33.65
C LEU A 840 14.67 -6.43 -33.26
N TYR A 841 15.13 -7.40 -34.03
CA TYR A 841 16.43 -8.06 -33.81
C TYR A 841 17.27 -8.05 -35.10
N LYS A 842 18.59 -7.89 -34.97
CA LYS A 842 19.48 -7.82 -36.14
C LYS A 842 19.47 -9.15 -36.90
N GLY A 843 19.30 -9.08 -38.22
CA GLY A 843 19.22 -10.24 -39.11
C GLY A 843 20.53 -11.02 -39.33
N GLY A 844 21.65 -10.55 -38.77
CA GLY A 844 22.99 -11.16 -38.83
C GLY A 844 24.09 -10.20 -38.37
N LEU A 845 25.31 -10.70 -38.13
CA LEU A 845 26.46 -9.91 -37.64
C LEU A 845 26.88 -8.74 -38.55
N PHE A 846 26.56 -8.81 -39.85
CA PHE A 846 26.97 -7.83 -40.86
C PHE A 846 25.80 -7.18 -41.64
N SER A 847 24.54 -7.49 -41.31
CA SER A 847 23.39 -6.86 -41.96
C SER A 847 22.98 -5.56 -41.25
N GLY A 848 22.80 -4.47 -42.00
CA GLY A 848 22.15 -3.25 -41.49
C GLY A 848 20.64 -3.39 -41.26
N SER A 849 20.07 -4.58 -41.47
CA SER A 849 18.63 -4.84 -41.45
C SER A 849 18.15 -5.52 -40.16
N TYR A 850 16.91 -5.22 -39.78
CA TYR A 850 16.25 -5.77 -38.59
C TYR A 850 15.08 -6.67 -38.97
N LYS A 851 14.92 -7.81 -38.28
CA LYS A 851 13.74 -8.66 -38.41
C LYS A 851 12.70 -8.29 -37.37
N VAL A 852 11.43 -8.50 -37.71
CA VAL A 852 10.28 -8.27 -36.84
C VAL A 852 9.88 -9.56 -36.14
N GLN A 853 9.69 -9.49 -34.83
CA GLN A 853 9.05 -10.54 -34.05
C GLN A 853 7.96 -9.95 -33.16
N CYS A 854 6.86 -10.69 -33.01
CA CYS A 854 5.84 -10.44 -32.00
C CYS A 854 5.46 -11.75 -31.30
N GLN A 855 4.76 -11.61 -30.17
CA GLN A 855 4.12 -12.73 -29.49
C GLN A 855 2.63 -12.71 -29.82
N LEU A 856 2.13 -13.86 -30.29
CA LEU A 856 0.71 -14.12 -30.47
C LEU A 856 0.21 -14.90 -29.25
N HIS A 857 -0.90 -14.45 -28.67
CA HIS A 857 -1.56 -15.07 -27.53
C HIS A 857 -2.98 -15.48 -27.92
N ASN A 858 -3.53 -16.47 -27.22
CA ASN A 858 -4.98 -16.64 -27.12
C ASN A 858 -5.35 -16.54 -25.63
N ILE A 859 -6.06 -15.47 -25.28
CA ILE A 859 -6.50 -15.15 -23.91
C ILE A 859 -8.00 -15.40 -23.69
N GLY A 860 -8.67 -16.02 -24.68
CA GLY A 860 -10.06 -16.43 -24.61
C GLY A 860 -10.26 -17.74 -23.84
N ASN A 861 -11.38 -18.43 -24.04
CA ASN A 861 -11.70 -19.70 -23.36
C ASN A 861 -11.91 -20.90 -24.30
N ILE A 862 -11.81 -20.69 -25.62
CA ILE A 862 -11.72 -21.77 -26.62
C ILE A 862 -10.55 -21.54 -27.58
N ALA A 863 -10.17 -22.59 -28.32
CA ALA A 863 -9.10 -22.48 -29.29
C ALA A 863 -9.49 -21.59 -30.49
N ALA A 864 -8.50 -20.91 -31.06
CA ALA A 864 -8.63 -20.14 -32.29
C ALA A 864 -8.15 -20.96 -33.50
N THR A 865 -8.92 -20.96 -34.59
CA THR A 865 -8.56 -21.65 -35.84
C THR A 865 -8.55 -20.71 -37.03
N GLY A 866 -7.91 -21.13 -38.13
CA GLY A 866 -7.78 -20.32 -39.34
C GLY A 866 -7.11 -18.97 -39.07
N ILE A 867 -6.10 -18.97 -38.21
CA ILE A 867 -5.42 -17.76 -37.75
C ILE A 867 -4.66 -17.16 -38.93
N ARG A 868 -4.82 -15.86 -39.16
CA ARG A 868 -4.03 -15.08 -40.12
C ARG A 868 -3.33 -13.95 -39.39
N ILE A 869 -2.00 -13.93 -39.45
CA ILE A 869 -1.18 -12.85 -38.90
C ILE A 869 -0.41 -12.15 -40.02
N GLN A 870 -0.56 -10.84 -40.10
CA GLN A 870 -0.09 -10.02 -41.22
C GLN A 870 0.88 -8.95 -40.73
N LEU A 871 2.02 -8.82 -41.39
CA LEU A 871 2.96 -7.71 -41.23
C LEU A 871 2.69 -6.66 -42.30
N TRP A 872 2.54 -5.42 -41.85
CA TRP A 872 2.34 -4.25 -42.67
C TRP A 872 3.48 -3.26 -42.44
N ILE A 873 4.06 -2.75 -43.53
CA ILE A 873 5.13 -1.77 -43.53
C ILE A 873 4.67 -0.59 -44.36
N ASP A 874 4.68 0.61 -43.76
CA ASP A 874 4.23 1.86 -44.40
C ASP A 874 2.86 1.75 -45.09
N GLY A 875 1.94 1.00 -44.44
CA GLY A 875 0.58 0.80 -44.91
C GLY A 875 0.41 -0.27 -45.99
N LYS A 876 1.45 -1.01 -46.36
CA LYS A 876 1.38 -2.15 -47.29
C LYS A 876 1.63 -3.47 -46.58
N MET A 877 0.79 -4.47 -46.83
CA MET A 877 1.04 -5.83 -46.35
C MET A 877 2.26 -6.41 -47.08
N VAL A 878 3.29 -6.80 -46.31
CA VAL A 878 4.55 -7.34 -46.86
C VAL A 878 4.72 -8.83 -46.58
N GLU A 879 4.06 -9.36 -45.55
CA GLU A 879 4.12 -10.78 -45.20
C GLU A 879 2.83 -11.21 -44.47
N GLU A 880 2.40 -12.46 -44.70
CA GLU A 880 1.33 -13.13 -43.95
C GLU A 880 1.81 -14.52 -43.51
N GLN A 881 1.46 -14.92 -42.29
CA GLN A 881 1.63 -16.27 -41.78
C GLN A 881 0.29 -16.82 -41.29
N GLN A 882 0.14 -18.15 -41.34
CA GLN A 882 -1.11 -18.83 -40.98
C GLN A 882 -0.87 -19.95 -39.96
N PRO A 883 -0.74 -19.62 -38.65
CA PRO A 883 -0.73 -20.63 -37.60
C PRO A 883 -2.02 -21.47 -37.65
N ALA A 884 -1.90 -22.80 -37.61
CA ALA A 884 -3.07 -23.67 -37.80
C ALA A 884 -4.08 -23.60 -36.63
N LEU A 885 -3.57 -23.52 -35.40
CA LEU A 885 -4.34 -23.63 -34.17
C LEU A 885 -3.59 -22.95 -33.03
N LEU A 886 -4.29 -22.17 -32.21
CA LEU A 886 -3.80 -21.72 -30.91
C LEU A 886 -4.85 -22.02 -29.84
N HIS A 887 -4.53 -22.91 -28.91
CA HIS A 887 -5.42 -23.26 -27.81
C HIS A 887 -5.71 -22.05 -26.91
N ALA A 888 -6.87 -22.01 -26.25
CA ALA A 888 -7.07 -21.12 -25.10
C ALA A 888 -6.15 -21.51 -23.94
N PRO A 889 -5.97 -20.65 -22.92
CA PRO A 889 -5.31 -21.02 -21.68
C PRO A 889 -5.95 -22.29 -21.12
N ARG A 890 -5.11 -23.24 -20.70
CA ARG A 890 -5.56 -24.53 -20.13
C ARG A 890 -4.98 -24.67 -18.75
N ASN A 891 -5.82 -25.03 -17.78
CA ASN A 891 -5.40 -25.13 -16.39
C ASN A 891 -4.66 -23.86 -15.94
N LEU A 892 -5.19 -22.69 -16.30
CA LEU A 892 -4.65 -21.37 -15.94
C LEU A 892 -3.21 -21.11 -16.45
N GLN A 893 -2.72 -21.92 -17.40
CA GLN A 893 -1.44 -21.68 -18.08
C GLN A 893 -1.66 -20.82 -19.32
N PRO A 894 -0.91 -19.71 -19.49
CA PRO A 894 -0.95 -18.90 -20.70
C PRO A 894 -0.75 -19.71 -21.98
N SER A 895 -1.39 -19.28 -23.07
CA SER A 895 -1.26 -19.90 -24.39
C SER A 895 -0.73 -18.89 -25.39
N GLN A 896 0.51 -19.10 -25.82
CA GLN A 896 1.24 -18.14 -26.65
C GLN A 896 2.17 -18.82 -27.66
N GLN A 897 2.42 -18.14 -28.76
CA GLN A 897 3.30 -18.56 -29.84
C GLN A 897 4.12 -17.36 -30.34
N ALA A 898 5.44 -17.53 -30.47
CA ALA A 898 6.29 -16.52 -31.10
C ALA A 898 6.11 -16.52 -32.61
N ILE A 899 5.92 -15.34 -33.20
CA ILE A 899 5.83 -15.16 -34.66
C ILE A 899 7.02 -14.33 -35.12
N GLN A 900 7.82 -14.94 -36.00
CA GLN A 900 8.99 -14.28 -36.60
C GLN A 900 8.74 -14.07 -38.09
N PHE A 901 8.73 -12.81 -38.51
CA PHE A 901 8.60 -12.46 -39.91
C PHE A 901 9.95 -12.56 -40.63
N LYS A 902 9.92 -12.97 -41.89
CA LYS A 902 11.09 -13.03 -42.77
C LYS A 902 11.47 -11.65 -43.30
N TYR A 903 10.50 -10.73 -43.40
CA TYR A 903 10.74 -9.35 -43.83
C TYR A 903 11.82 -8.67 -42.98
N SER A 904 12.70 -7.95 -43.67
CA SER A 904 13.83 -7.26 -43.06
C SER A 904 13.67 -5.76 -43.28
N ILE A 905 13.62 -5.03 -42.18
CA ILE A 905 13.47 -3.57 -42.14
C ILE A 905 14.82 -2.91 -42.35
N ALA A 906 14.86 -1.91 -43.22
CA ALA A 906 16.03 -1.09 -43.51
C ALA A 906 15.67 0.40 -43.41
N GLY A 907 15.82 0.98 -42.22
CA GLY A 907 15.58 2.41 -41.97
C GLY A 907 14.42 2.69 -41.01
N GLU A 908 13.85 3.88 -41.14
CA GLU A 908 12.67 4.33 -40.38
C GLU A 908 11.40 3.94 -41.14
N GLU A 909 10.84 2.78 -40.80
CA GLU A 909 9.61 2.23 -41.38
C GLU A 909 8.52 2.16 -40.30
N LYS A 910 7.25 2.43 -40.65
CA LYS A 910 6.12 2.21 -39.74
C LYS A 910 5.71 0.76 -39.75
N ILE A 911 5.72 0.11 -38.60
CA ILE A 911 5.45 -1.31 -38.47
C ILE A 911 4.06 -1.51 -37.89
N GLN A 912 3.24 -2.34 -38.54
CA GLN A 912 1.98 -2.79 -37.97
C GLN A 912 1.87 -4.31 -38.10
N VAL A 913 1.42 -4.97 -37.04
CA VAL A 913 1.09 -6.39 -37.07
C VAL A 913 -0.39 -6.53 -36.76
N LYS A 914 -1.13 -7.27 -37.59
CA LYS A 914 -2.56 -7.52 -37.44
C LYS A 914 -2.82 -9.01 -37.34
N VAL A 915 -3.79 -9.42 -36.53
CA VAL A 915 -4.22 -10.81 -36.43
C VAL A 915 -5.74 -10.95 -36.55
N SER A 916 -6.21 -12.11 -37.02
CA SER A 916 -7.62 -12.50 -37.07
C SER A 916 -7.77 -14.02 -37.03
N CYS A 917 -8.95 -14.52 -36.64
CA CYS A 917 -9.37 -15.91 -36.75
C CYS A 917 -10.75 -16.05 -37.43
N VAL A 918 -11.23 -17.29 -37.58
CA VAL A 918 -12.55 -17.59 -38.16
C VAL A 918 -13.67 -17.31 -37.15
N GLU A 919 -13.43 -17.63 -35.88
CA GLU A 919 -14.40 -17.47 -34.81
C GLU A 919 -14.57 -16.00 -34.41
N LYS A 920 -15.72 -15.66 -33.81
CA LYS A 920 -15.94 -14.34 -33.19
C LYS A 920 -15.16 -14.27 -31.88
N GLU A 921 -14.33 -13.24 -31.74
CA GLU A 921 -13.47 -13.04 -30.57
C GLU A 921 -14.19 -12.31 -29.44
N ILE A 922 -13.62 -12.38 -28.22
CA ILE A 922 -14.10 -11.59 -27.07
C ILE A 922 -14.00 -10.09 -27.37
N THR A 923 -12.87 -9.66 -27.92
CA THR A 923 -12.67 -8.30 -28.43
C THR A 923 -11.72 -8.29 -29.60
N SER A 924 -11.78 -7.25 -30.42
CA SER A 924 -10.81 -6.99 -31.49
C SER A 924 -9.78 -5.91 -31.13
N PHE A 925 -9.85 -5.33 -29.92
CA PHE A 925 -8.99 -4.20 -29.53
C PHE A 925 -7.50 -4.55 -29.41
N ASN A 926 -7.22 -5.84 -29.25
CA ASN A 926 -5.91 -6.46 -29.06
C ASN A 926 -5.36 -7.14 -30.33
N ASN A 927 -6.07 -7.03 -31.45
CA ASN A 927 -5.69 -7.66 -32.71
C ASN A 927 -4.63 -6.87 -33.52
N GLU A 928 -4.14 -5.74 -33.01
CA GLU A 928 -3.19 -4.90 -33.71
C GLU A 928 -2.07 -4.35 -32.81
N LEU A 929 -0.82 -4.45 -33.28
CA LEU A 929 0.33 -3.72 -32.72
C LEU A 929 0.86 -2.71 -33.72
N LYS A 930 1.35 -1.57 -33.23
CA LYS A 930 1.98 -0.51 -34.03
C LYS A 930 3.30 -0.09 -33.38
N LYS A 931 4.33 0.17 -34.18
CA LYS A 931 5.61 0.73 -33.74
C LYS A 931 6.20 1.67 -34.78
#